data_AF-A0A8H4VBY5-F1
#
_entry.id   AF-A0A8H4VBY5-F1
#
_cell.length_a   1.000
_cell.length_b   1.000
_cell.length_c   1.000
_cell.angle_alpha   90.00
_cell.angle_beta   90.00
_cell.angle_gamma   90.00
#
_symmetry.space_group_name_H-M   'P 1'
#
loop_
_entity.id
_entity.type
_entity.pdbx_description
1 polymer ?
#
loop_
_entity_poly.entity_id
_entity_poly.type
_entity_poly.pdbx_seq_one_letter_code
_entity_poly.pdbx_strand_id
1 'polypeptide(L)'
;MGPLSFLAFLLCPLVCQSARNKQPSNFEKREHHGISETHSTDPNESLGRWELYKRTESAPDLKNVVEKKTISLGLYYRPSYKMALGDVNSFHQAILIDSAKGEAKLAEIYDAVNSIVSGQTLVDGKPPWRFQYADQVSPGKARLVVARVVLGEAVVSSADIYKMLEPLPMPCSGENCVDWVKSGLKALQAAGHLQPLDIDQVVLQAVDHGVTRSRYTLKPEFNLASWEKYRDTISRYQPGKGIISDPEAVKIENLVLSAEAQKAAAGTSTAGKQRSDVALKESYRKKLSLNHFKSLVQRHGLKVLHQRTELSADQLHERFMSKLPSQRSSLSISPKAIGLGTFTATAFIIYGSSVYDVFQRDTTKLEKTAVVSSLIPVVGCVTQVAAEGESDSLDILGIADFHVCLAADALTLGGLWKIGIPVQVLRILINWIVGIVEFHKEINKDIIHDRRMQGWKRVLEQFEKVLRSDSYKANVDLYLDASRAAVLLSASNAFAELEAGMEEVRESQPLTPTEVEAVVKAQRDSSSMVQQETCEKLRRSKEELRWALKKELGRALHNQSLEFDENFVNNIKTKWQFYGFPMAFSQVSSLYRKEFDDHLLLALPEVRNLNGIIDEHLGKQWALEPNCSHGDPLPPRPPQRNEACRDACPSSARGSPALEEMTGVAKGVFECVFRNEQRQSTYEFSPSCCPLANMKLMVTADGGIKRPRCVVENA
;
A
#
# COMPACT_ATOMS: atom_id res chain seq x y z
N MET A 1 -36.41 -6.57 -22.77
CA MET A 1 -36.12 -6.81 -21.34
C MET A 1 -36.44 -8.25 -21.05
N GLY A 2 -35.42 -9.09 -20.84
CA GLY A 2 -35.55 -10.55 -20.74
C GLY A 2 -35.56 -11.07 -19.30
N PRO A 3 -36.02 -12.31 -19.06
CA PRO A 3 -36.26 -12.91 -17.74
C PRO A 3 -35.00 -13.21 -16.91
N LEU A 4 -33.80 -12.92 -17.42
CA LEU A 4 -32.51 -13.20 -16.78
C LEU A 4 -32.07 -12.14 -15.74
N SER A 5 -32.60 -10.92 -15.78
CA SER A 5 -32.25 -9.88 -14.78
C SER A 5 -32.98 -10.05 -13.44
N PHE A 6 -33.97 -10.95 -13.34
CA PHE A 6 -34.80 -11.11 -12.14
C PHE A 6 -34.25 -12.13 -11.11
N LEU A 7 -33.39 -13.07 -11.54
CA LEU A 7 -32.88 -14.15 -10.68
C LEU A 7 -31.62 -13.76 -9.87
N ALA A 8 -30.80 -12.83 -10.37
CA ALA A 8 -29.62 -12.34 -9.65
C ALA A 8 -29.97 -11.52 -8.38
N PHE A 9 -31.17 -10.94 -8.32
CA PHE A 9 -31.65 -10.20 -7.14
C PHE A 9 -32.17 -11.08 -6.00
N LEU A 10 -32.41 -12.38 -6.23
CA LEU A 10 -33.08 -13.25 -5.25
C LEU A 10 -32.13 -14.09 -4.38
N LEU A 11 -30.87 -14.30 -4.76
CA LEU A 11 -29.99 -15.28 -4.09
C LEU A 11 -29.00 -14.67 -3.08
N CYS A 12 -28.64 -13.39 -3.20
CA CYS A 12 -27.76 -12.71 -2.24
C CYS A 12 -28.36 -12.45 -0.84
N PRO A 13 -29.68 -12.23 -0.66
CA PRO A 13 -30.28 -12.02 0.67
C PRO A 13 -30.27 -13.28 1.57
N LEU A 14 -30.21 -14.48 1.00
CA LEU A 14 -30.41 -15.74 1.73
C LEU A 14 -29.24 -16.12 2.64
N VAL A 15 -28.01 -15.75 2.28
CA VAL A 15 -26.82 -16.03 3.13
C VAL A 15 -26.78 -15.10 4.36
N CYS A 16 -27.28 -13.86 4.24
CA CYS A 16 -27.33 -12.90 5.35
C CYS A 16 -28.56 -13.08 6.27
N GLN A 17 -29.73 -13.50 5.75
CA GLN A 17 -30.93 -13.69 6.59
C GLN A 17 -30.82 -14.86 7.55
N SER A 18 -30.00 -15.88 7.25
CA SER A 18 -29.81 -17.03 8.14
C SER A 18 -29.19 -16.67 9.51
N ALA A 19 -28.64 -15.46 9.67
CA ALA A 19 -28.08 -14.99 10.94
C ALA A 19 -29.10 -14.27 11.85
N ARG A 20 -30.28 -13.85 11.35
CA ARG A 20 -31.27 -13.07 12.12
C ARG A 20 -32.29 -13.89 12.93
N ASN A 21 -32.50 -15.17 12.59
CA ASN A 21 -33.57 -16.00 13.19
C ASN A 21 -33.09 -16.90 14.36
N LYS A 22 -32.36 -16.35 15.34
CA LYS A 22 -32.17 -17.02 16.63
C LYS A 22 -32.83 -16.21 17.75
N GLN A 23 -33.95 -16.72 18.25
CA GLN A 23 -34.58 -16.22 19.48
C GLN A 23 -33.59 -16.31 20.66
N PRO A 24 -33.55 -15.30 21.56
CA PRO A 24 -32.74 -15.38 22.75
C PRO A 24 -33.42 -16.29 23.80
N SER A 25 -32.75 -17.38 24.17
CA SER A 25 -33.08 -18.13 25.37
C SER A 25 -32.67 -17.31 26.61
N ASN A 26 -33.60 -17.16 27.54
CA ASN A 26 -33.43 -16.49 28.83
C ASN A 26 -32.11 -16.89 29.51
N PHE A 27 -31.24 -15.90 29.75
CA PHE A 27 -30.03 -16.07 30.55
C PHE A 27 -30.20 -15.38 31.90
N GLU A 28 -30.03 -16.20 32.93
CA GLU A 28 -30.21 -15.91 34.35
C GLU A 28 -29.12 -14.96 34.86
N LYS A 29 -29.51 -13.93 35.63
CA LYS A 29 -28.59 -12.97 36.25
C LYS A 29 -27.69 -13.67 37.27
N ARG A 30 -26.37 -13.58 37.10
CA ARG A 30 -25.40 -13.72 38.20
C ARG A 30 -24.73 -12.39 38.48
N GLU A 31 -24.81 -11.99 39.74
CA GLU A 31 -24.11 -10.84 40.31
C GLU A 31 -22.61 -11.14 40.40
N HIS A 32 -21.78 -10.16 40.04
CA HIS A 32 -20.36 -10.18 40.34
C HIS A 32 -19.96 -8.93 41.13
N HIS A 33 -19.20 -9.19 42.19
CA HIS A 33 -18.65 -8.25 43.16
C HIS A 33 -17.74 -7.20 42.53
N GLY A 34 -17.80 -6.00 43.12
CA GLY A 34 -17.02 -4.84 42.74
C GLY A 34 -15.55 -4.90 43.15
N ILE A 35 -14.73 -4.19 42.38
CA ILE A 35 -13.40 -3.72 42.78
C ILE A 35 -13.36 -2.22 42.49
N SER A 36 -12.96 -1.48 43.51
CA SER A 36 -12.84 -0.02 43.56
C SER A 36 -11.48 0.40 43.01
N GLU A 37 -11.46 1.35 42.06
CA GLU A 37 -10.30 2.19 41.80
C GLU A 37 -10.71 3.67 41.77
N THR A 38 -10.09 4.43 42.67
CA THR A 38 -10.23 5.87 42.85
C THR A 38 -9.12 6.61 42.10
N HIS A 39 -9.49 7.54 41.21
CA HIS A 39 -8.98 8.92 41.12
C HIS A 39 -9.33 9.53 39.75
N SER A 40 -10.34 10.40 39.71
CA SER A 40 -10.34 11.62 38.89
C SER A 40 -11.55 12.47 39.28
N THR A 41 -11.31 13.76 39.49
CA THR A 41 -12.29 14.76 39.89
C THR A 41 -13.19 15.14 38.72
N ASP A 42 -14.50 15.01 38.97
CA ASP A 42 -15.67 15.36 38.16
C ASP A 42 -16.19 14.36 37.08
N PRO A 43 -16.98 13.36 37.50
CA PRO A 43 -17.65 12.41 36.60
C PRO A 43 -18.76 13.01 35.74
N ASN A 44 -19.35 14.14 36.15
CA ASN A 44 -20.59 14.65 35.55
C ASN A 44 -20.36 15.38 34.21
N GLU A 45 -19.16 15.93 33.99
CA GLU A 45 -18.83 16.60 32.72
C GLU A 45 -18.52 15.60 31.59
N SER A 46 -18.11 14.38 31.95
CA SER A 46 -17.89 13.29 30.98
C SER A 46 -19.19 12.54 30.68
N LEU A 47 -20.01 12.25 31.68
CA LEU A 47 -21.28 11.52 31.53
C LEU A 47 -22.30 12.29 30.67
N GLY A 48 -22.39 13.63 30.83
CA GLY A 48 -23.23 14.47 29.99
C GLY A 48 -22.82 14.51 28.50
N ARG A 49 -21.57 14.12 28.18
CA ARG A 49 -21.07 14.05 26.80
C ARG A 49 -21.32 12.68 26.15
N TRP A 50 -21.50 11.63 26.96
CA TRP A 50 -21.77 10.25 26.50
C TRP A 50 -23.26 9.94 26.34
N GLU A 51 -24.15 10.60 27.08
CA GLU A 51 -25.60 10.42 26.90
C GLU A 51 -26.10 10.91 25.53
N LEU A 52 -25.38 11.82 24.86
CA LEU A 52 -25.72 12.26 23.49
C LEU A 52 -25.59 11.14 22.44
N TYR A 53 -24.82 10.07 22.73
CA TYR A 53 -24.57 8.95 21.82
C TYR A 53 -25.34 7.68 22.16
N LYS A 54 -26.09 7.65 23.27
CA LYS A 54 -27.03 6.56 23.62
C LYS A 54 -28.41 6.80 22.99
N ARG A 55 -28.46 7.26 21.74
CA ARG A 55 -29.73 7.42 21.03
C ARG A 55 -30.23 6.04 20.59
N THR A 56 -31.46 5.77 20.98
CA THR A 56 -32.20 4.50 20.92
C THR A 56 -32.22 3.85 19.54
N GLU A 57 -32.29 2.51 19.50
CA GLU A 57 -32.48 1.65 18.29
C GLU A 57 -33.78 1.92 17.50
N SER A 58 -34.53 2.97 17.85
CA SER A 58 -35.70 3.44 17.11
C SER A 58 -35.25 4.24 15.88
N ALA A 59 -35.86 3.98 14.72
CA ALA A 59 -35.65 4.80 13.52
C ALA A 59 -35.78 6.30 13.86
N PRO A 60 -34.86 7.15 13.39
CA PRO A 60 -34.91 8.58 13.66
C PRO A 60 -36.20 9.19 13.10
N ASP A 61 -36.79 10.17 13.81
CA ASP A 61 -37.92 10.95 13.32
C ASP A 61 -37.44 11.91 12.22
N LEU A 62 -37.32 11.37 11.00
CA LEU A 62 -36.82 12.10 9.84
C LEU A 62 -37.94 12.91 9.20
N LYS A 63 -37.68 14.21 9.03
CA LYS A 63 -38.61 15.10 8.34
C LYS A 63 -38.73 14.71 6.86
N ASN A 64 -39.95 14.41 6.41
CA ASN A 64 -40.31 14.21 5.01
C ASN A 64 -40.39 15.56 4.24
N VAL A 65 -39.47 16.48 4.49
CA VAL A 65 -39.43 17.77 3.79
C VAL A 65 -38.50 17.62 2.60
N VAL A 66 -39.08 17.65 1.40
CA VAL A 66 -38.31 17.67 0.15
C VAL A 66 -37.68 19.04 -0.02
N GLU A 67 -36.36 19.08 -0.05
CA GLU A 67 -35.60 20.31 -0.20
C GLU A 67 -34.33 20.09 -1.01
N LYS A 68 -33.69 21.18 -1.43
CA LYS A 68 -32.38 21.10 -2.07
C LYS A 68 -31.32 20.74 -1.03
N LYS A 69 -30.62 19.63 -1.26
CA LYS A 69 -29.55 19.10 -0.42
C LYS A 69 -28.27 18.94 -1.23
N THR A 70 -27.14 19.14 -0.57
CA THR A 70 -25.80 18.92 -1.15
C THR A 70 -25.27 17.58 -0.66
N ILE A 71 -24.82 16.75 -1.60
CA ILE A 71 -24.25 15.43 -1.30
C ILE A 71 -22.74 15.56 -1.35
N SER A 72 -22.07 15.22 -0.24
CA SER A 72 -20.63 15.30 -0.11
C SER A 72 -20.03 14.01 0.45
N LEU A 73 -18.78 13.75 0.12
CA LEU A 73 -17.95 12.72 0.74
C LEU A 73 -17.10 13.36 1.85
N GLY A 74 -17.26 12.89 3.08
CA GLY A 74 -16.44 13.29 4.23
C GLY A 74 -15.28 12.33 4.46
N LEU A 75 -14.08 12.87 4.66
CA LEU A 75 -12.88 12.10 5.04
C LEU A 75 -12.47 12.44 6.46
N TYR A 76 -12.37 11.41 7.30
CA TYR A 76 -12.03 11.53 8.71
C TYR A 76 -10.73 10.80 9.01
N TYR A 77 -9.84 11.46 9.74
CA TYR A 77 -8.56 10.91 10.17
C TYR A 77 -8.77 9.67 11.05
N ARG A 78 -8.01 8.61 10.77
CA ARG A 78 -7.95 7.39 11.57
C ARG A 78 -6.62 7.35 12.32
N PRO A 79 -6.62 7.61 13.64
CA PRO A 79 -5.38 7.63 14.43
C PRO A 79 -4.57 6.34 14.34
N SER A 80 -5.23 5.19 14.18
CA SER A 80 -4.61 3.86 14.13
C SER A 80 -4.05 3.46 12.76
N TYR A 81 -4.18 4.29 11.73
CA TYR A 81 -3.72 3.97 10.37
C TYR A 81 -2.60 4.90 9.92
N LYS A 82 -1.54 4.33 9.33
CA LYS A 82 -0.48 5.11 8.67
C LYS A 82 -1.02 5.65 7.35
N MET A 83 -1.05 6.97 7.20
CA MET A 83 -1.49 7.62 5.95
C MET A 83 -0.54 7.26 4.80
N ALA A 84 -1.07 6.72 3.71
CA ALA A 84 -0.34 6.43 2.48
C ALA A 84 -1.10 6.95 1.25
N LEU A 85 -0.38 7.53 0.28
CA LEU A 85 -0.98 7.92 -1.00
C LEU A 85 -1.56 6.70 -1.71
N GLY A 86 -2.77 6.83 -2.27
CA GLY A 86 -3.48 5.73 -2.94
C GLY A 86 -4.06 4.64 -2.03
N ASP A 87 -3.78 4.64 -0.72
CA ASP A 87 -4.44 3.72 0.21
C ASP A 87 -5.79 4.29 0.63
N VAL A 88 -6.86 3.78 0.02
CA VAL A 88 -8.24 4.20 0.27
C VAL A 88 -8.66 4.04 1.73
N ASN A 89 -7.97 3.19 2.51
CA ASN A 89 -8.22 2.97 3.93
C ASN A 89 -7.55 3.99 4.86
N SER A 90 -6.78 4.95 4.31
CA SER A 90 -6.12 5.99 5.10
C SER A 90 -7.10 6.85 5.90
N PHE A 91 -8.38 6.92 5.47
CA PHE A 91 -9.42 7.71 6.11
C PHE A 91 -10.67 6.87 6.39
N HIS A 92 -11.39 7.24 7.44
CA HIS A 92 -12.78 6.83 7.59
C HIS A 92 -13.62 7.71 6.67
N GLN A 93 -14.54 7.11 5.93
CA GLN A 93 -15.32 7.79 4.91
C GLN A 93 -16.80 7.74 5.29
N ALA A 94 -17.49 8.86 5.10
CA ALA A 94 -18.92 8.99 5.37
C ALA A 94 -19.61 9.80 4.26
N ILE A 95 -20.89 9.52 4.04
CA ILE A 95 -21.74 10.35 3.17
C ILE A 95 -22.33 11.47 4.02
N LEU A 96 -22.13 12.71 3.57
CA LEU A 96 -22.59 13.93 4.22
C LEU A 96 -23.67 14.58 3.38
N ILE A 97 -24.78 14.94 4.02
CA ILE A 97 -25.91 15.60 3.37
C ILE A 97 -26.16 16.94 4.05
N ASP A 98 -25.90 18.02 3.35
CA ASP A 98 -26.11 19.39 3.84
C ASP A 98 -27.42 19.96 3.29
N SER A 99 -28.26 20.55 4.15
CA SER A 99 -29.45 21.30 3.71
C SER A 99 -29.06 22.68 3.18
N ALA A 100 -29.63 23.10 2.04
CA ALA A 100 -29.36 24.42 1.46
C ALA A 100 -29.94 25.60 2.27
N LYS A 101 -30.90 25.36 3.18
CA LYS A 101 -31.68 26.41 3.86
C LYS A 101 -31.22 26.74 5.28
N GLY A 102 -30.19 26.09 5.81
CA GLY A 102 -29.73 26.30 7.19
C GLY A 102 -28.71 27.42 7.34
N GLU A 103 -28.98 28.40 8.21
CA GLU A 103 -27.98 29.38 8.69
C GLU A 103 -26.83 28.70 9.48
N ALA A 104 -27.07 27.48 9.98
CA ALA A 104 -26.05 26.64 10.58
C ALA A 104 -25.59 25.56 9.57
N LYS A 105 -24.27 25.48 9.32
CA LYS A 105 -23.60 24.44 8.51
C LYS A 105 -23.69 23.05 9.17
N LEU A 106 -24.92 22.57 9.33
CA LEU A 106 -25.23 21.27 9.90
C LEU A 106 -25.49 20.28 8.76
N ALA A 107 -24.90 19.11 8.89
CA ALA A 107 -25.02 18.01 7.96
C ALA A 107 -25.65 16.81 8.67
N GLU A 108 -26.37 16.03 7.89
CA GLU A 108 -26.70 14.65 8.21
C GLU A 108 -25.50 13.77 7.79
N ILE A 109 -25.06 12.87 8.66
CA ILE A 109 -23.93 11.97 8.42
C ILE A 109 -24.44 10.54 8.37
N TYR A 110 -24.02 9.81 7.35
CA TYR A 110 -24.32 8.40 7.14
C TYR A 110 -23.00 7.65 6.95
N ASP A 111 -22.71 6.68 7.82
CA ASP A 111 -21.51 5.86 7.72
C ASP A 111 -21.73 4.41 8.17
N ALA A 112 -20.75 3.56 7.85
CA ALA A 112 -20.61 2.23 8.42
C ALA A 112 -19.42 2.26 9.38
N VAL A 113 -19.65 1.91 10.64
CA VAL A 113 -18.61 1.89 11.69
C VAL A 113 -18.43 0.51 12.28
N ASN A 114 -17.18 0.12 12.56
CA ASN A 114 -16.87 -1.07 13.35
C ASN A 114 -16.54 -0.64 14.79
N SER A 115 -17.41 -0.98 15.73
CA SER A 115 -17.45 -0.42 17.08
C SER A 115 -16.27 -0.85 17.99
N ILE A 116 -15.08 -0.28 17.83
CA ILE A 116 -14.11 -0.19 18.94
C ILE A 116 -14.43 1.02 19.84
N VAL A 117 -15.15 2.01 19.32
CA VAL A 117 -15.36 3.33 19.98
C VAL A 117 -16.50 3.32 21.03
N SER A 118 -17.29 2.23 21.14
CA SER A 118 -18.58 2.25 21.88
C SER A 118 -18.67 1.28 23.09
N GLY A 119 -17.58 0.64 23.51
CA GLY A 119 -17.58 -0.24 24.70
C GLY A 119 -18.50 -1.48 24.64
N GLN A 120 -18.87 -1.93 23.43
CA GLN A 120 -19.72 -3.12 23.22
C GLN A 120 -18.90 -4.38 22.96
N THR A 121 -19.49 -5.54 23.26
CA THR A 121 -18.90 -6.89 23.12
C THR A 121 -18.63 -7.26 21.66
N LEU A 122 -17.49 -7.93 21.43
CA LEU A 122 -17.05 -8.42 20.12
C LEU A 122 -17.90 -9.62 19.68
N VAL A 123 -18.26 -9.69 18.40
CA VAL A 123 -18.80 -10.91 17.77
C VAL A 123 -17.64 -11.53 16.98
N ASP A 124 -17.25 -12.77 17.29
CA ASP A 124 -16.07 -13.44 16.70
C ASP A 124 -14.73 -12.68 16.86
N GLY A 125 -14.58 -11.89 17.93
CA GLY A 125 -13.36 -11.13 18.21
C GLY A 125 -13.19 -9.86 17.35
N LYS A 126 -14.20 -9.47 16.55
CA LYS A 126 -14.26 -8.17 15.87
C LYS A 126 -15.58 -7.48 16.22
N PRO A 127 -15.62 -6.15 16.35
CA PRO A 127 -16.89 -5.48 16.55
C PRO A 127 -17.71 -5.56 15.26
N PRO A 128 -19.01 -5.92 15.32
CA PRO A 128 -19.84 -5.97 14.13
C PRO A 128 -19.92 -4.58 13.50
N TRP A 129 -19.84 -4.52 12.16
CA TRP A 129 -20.14 -3.30 11.44
C TRP A 129 -21.60 -2.91 11.67
N ARG A 130 -21.85 -1.63 11.90
CA ARG A 130 -23.19 -1.07 12.03
C ARG A 130 -23.35 0.17 11.17
N PHE A 131 -24.54 0.34 10.65
CA PHE A 131 -24.97 1.59 10.05
C PHE A 131 -25.11 2.62 11.16
N GLN A 132 -24.54 3.80 10.97
CA GLN A 132 -24.67 4.91 11.89
C GLN A 132 -25.18 6.13 11.13
N TYR A 133 -26.19 6.76 11.74
CA TYR A 133 -26.80 8.00 11.29
C TYR A 133 -26.66 9.04 12.40
N ALA A 134 -26.20 10.25 12.04
CA ALA A 134 -26.17 11.38 12.96
C ALA A 134 -26.76 12.61 12.27
N ASP A 135 -27.75 13.23 12.91
CA ASP A 135 -28.35 14.47 12.45
C ASP A 135 -27.69 15.68 13.10
N GLN A 136 -27.83 16.84 12.45
CA GLN A 136 -27.39 18.12 13.00
C GLN A 136 -25.91 18.18 13.40
N VAL A 137 -25.05 17.43 12.69
CA VAL A 137 -23.62 17.44 12.97
C VAL A 137 -23.00 18.63 12.25
N SER A 138 -22.18 19.43 12.93
CA SER A 138 -21.35 20.41 12.23
C SER A 138 -20.03 19.75 11.83
N PRO A 139 -19.82 19.36 10.56
CA PRO A 139 -18.62 18.61 10.19
C PRO A 139 -17.36 19.42 10.45
N GLY A 140 -17.44 20.75 10.26
CA GLY A 140 -16.36 21.69 10.57
C GLY A 140 -15.97 21.74 12.05
N LYS A 141 -16.80 21.23 12.98
CA LYS A 141 -16.43 21.09 14.41
C LYS A 141 -15.85 19.71 14.73
N ALA A 142 -15.93 18.75 13.81
CA ALA A 142 -15.34 17.43 14.04
C ALA A 142 -13.81 17.52 14.00
N ARG A 143 -13.15 17.21 15.13
CA ARG A 143 -11.68 17.28 15.23
C ARG A 143 -10.95 16.42 14.20
N LEU A 144 -11.60 15.37 13.73
CA LEU A 144 -11.01 14.40 12.81
C LEU A 144 -11.33 14.66 11.34
N VAL A 145 -12.17 15.65 10.96
CA VAL A 145 -12.43 15.88 9.53
C VAL A 145 -11.17 16.43 8.86
N VAL A 146 -10.78 15.80 7.76
CA VAL A 146 -9.61 16.15 6.95
C VAL A 146 -10.03 16.89 5.69
N ALA A 147 -11.08 16.39 5.03
CA ALA A 147 -11.61 16.96 3.80
C ALA A 147 -13.11 16.71 3.67
N ARG A 148 -13.77 17.57 2.89
CA ARG A 148 -15.15 17.42 2.44
C ARG A 148 -15.21 17.69 0.95
N VAL A 149 -15.72 16.74 0.19
CA VAL A 149 -15.75 16.79 -1.28
C VAL A 149 -17.20 16.75 -1.75
N VAL A 150 -17.72 17.86 -2.26
CA VAL A 150 -19.07 17.92 -2.85
C VAL A 150 -19.09 17.15 -4.16
N LEU A 151 -20.05 16.23 -4.27
CA LEU A 151 -20.24 15.35 -5.43
C LEU A 151 -21.40 15.83 -6.32
N GLY A 152 -22.41 16.46 -5.71
CA GLY A 152 -23.60 16.92 -6.41
C GLY A 152 -24.63 17.56 -5.49
N GLU A 153 -25.75 17.95 -6.07
CA GLU A 153 -26.91 18.53 -5.38
C GLU A 153 -28.17 17.81 -5.85
N ALA A 154 -29.15 17.61 -4.96
CA ALA A 154 -30.41 16.94 -5.26
C ALA A 154 -31.57 17.61 -4.54
N VAL A 155 -32.79 17.46 -5.07
CA VAL A 155 -34.02 17.86 -4.41
C VAL A 155 -34.66 16.60 -3.82
N VAL A 156 -34.49 16.38 -2.52
CA VAL A 156 -34.81 15.10 -1.84
C VAL A 156 -35.04 15.33 -0.35
N SER A 157 -35.82 14.45 0.30
CA SER A 157 -36.00 14.48 1.76
C SER A 157 -34.93 13.67 2.50
N SER A 158 -34.68 13.98 3.77
CA SER A 158 -33.73 13.22 4.60
C SER A 158 -34.20 11.78 4.83
N ALA A 159 -35.52 11.59 4.93
CA ALA A 159 -36.16 10.29 5.06
C ALA A 159 -35.93 9.40 3.83
N ASP A 160 -36.04 9.97 2.62
CA ASP A 160 -35.76 9.24 1.39
C ASP A 160 -34.29 8.81 1.33
N ILE A 161 -33.35 9.71 1.68
CA ILE A 161 -31.91 9.36 1.73
C ILE A 161 -31.66 8.24 2.73
N TYR A 162 -32.20 8.36 3.95
CA TYR A 162 -32.03 7.33 4.96
C TYR A 162 -32.58 5.98 4.51
N LYS A 163 -33.78 5.96 3.91
CA LYS A 163 -34.41 4.74 3.38
C LYS A 163 -33.59 4.08 2.26
N MET A 164 -32.79 4.85 1.52
CA MET A 164 -31.87 4.31 0.51
C MET A 164 -30.58 3.75 1.12
N LEU A 165 -30.04 4.39 2.17
CA LEU A 165 -28.73 4.06 2.73
C LEU A 165 -28.77 3.01 3.85
N GLU A 166 -29.80 3.04 4.71
CA GLU A 166 -29.96 2.10 5.82
C GLU A 166 -29.99 0.61 5.39
N PRO A 167 -30.71 0.19 4.33
CA PRO A 167 -30.82 -1.21 3.97
C PRO A 167 -29.59 -1.75 3.24
N LEU A 168 -28.57 -0.91 2.99
CA LEU A 168 -27.36 -1.35 2.29
C LEU A 168 -26.62 -2.41 3.12
N PRO A 169 -26.01 -3.41 2.46
CA PRO A 169 -25.24 -4.42 3.16
C PRO A 169 -24.08 -3.77 3.91
N MET A 170 -23.94 -4.11 5.19
CA MET A 170 -22.78 -3.70 5.99
C MET A 170 -21.53 -4.43 5.48
N PRO A 171 -20.34 -3.80 5.59
CA PRO A 171 -19.09 -4.44 5.19
C PRO A 171 -18.89 -5.81 5.87
N CYS A 172 -18.50 -6.81 5.09
CA CYS A 172 -18.13 -8.14 5.56
C CYS A 172 -16.67 -8.19 6.03
N SER A 173 -16.19 -9.36 6.49
CA SER A 173 -14.78 -9.53 6.87
C SER A 173 -13.86 -9.37 5.66
N GLY A 174 -13.06 -8.30 5.65
CA GLY A 174 -12.16 -7.95 4.54
C GLY A 174 -12.59 -6.67 3.81
N GLU A 175 -13.87 -6.32 3.92
CA GLU A 175 -14.40 -5.04 3.46
C GLU A 175 -14.23 -3.96 4.54
N ASN A 176 -14.35 -2.70 4.12
CA ASN A 176 -14.15 -1.55 4.97
C ASN A 176 -15.25 -0.48 4.72
N CYS A 177 -15.24 0.63 5.48
CA CYS A 177 -16.26 1.67 5.34
C CYS A 177 -16.29 2.31 3.93
N VAL A 178 -15.18 2.24 3.18
CA VAL A 178 -15.10 2.76 1.81
C VAL A 178 -16.00 1.96 0.88
N ASP A 179 -16.04 0.63 1.04
CA ASP A 179 -16.90 -0.25 0.24
C ASP A 179 -18.39 0.04 0.48
N TRP A 180 -18.75 0.32 1.73
CA TRP A 180 -20.09 0.77 2.09
C TRP A 180 -20.42 2.14 1.46
N VAL A 181 -19.51 3.11 1.55
CA VAL A 181 -19.69 4.43 0.93
C VAL A 181 -19.87 4.30 -0.58
N LYS A 182 -19.06 3.48 -1.27
CA LYS A 182 -19.23 3.21 -2.71
C LYS A 182 -20.62 2.68 -3.03
N SER A 183 -21.12 1.75 -2.21
CA SER A 183 -22.47 1.20 -2.35
C SER A 183 -23.54 2.26 -2.12
N GLY A 184 -23.36 3.14 -1.15
CA GLY A 184 -24.25 4.28 -0.90
C GLY A 184 -24.30 5.28 -2.05
N LEU A 185 -23.14 5.63 -2.61
CA LEU A 185 -23.09 6.51 -3.79
C LEU A 185 -23.76 5.86 -5.01
N LYS A 186 -23.59 4.54 -5.22
CA LYS A 186 -24.29 3.80 -6.29
C LYS A 186 -25.81 3.83 -6.09
N ALA A 187 -26.29 3.64 -4.86
CA ALA A 187 -27.71 3.70 -4.54
C ALA A 187 -28.29 5.10 -4.82
N LEU A 188 -27.58 6.16 -4.42
CA LEU A 188 -27.98 7.54 -4.69
C LEU A 188 -28.00 7.87 -6.20
N GLN A 189 -27.05 7.34 -6.98
CA GLN A 189 -27.06 7.46 -8.45
C GLN A 189 -28.21 6.71 -9.09
N ALA A 190 -28.46 5.46 -8.67
CA ALA A 190 -29.55 4.64 -9.20
C ALA A 190 -30.93 5.26 -8.95
N ALA A 191 -31.08 5.98 -7.83
CA ALA A 191 -32.29 6.73 -7.50
C ALA A 191 -32.37 8.11 -8.17
N GLY A 192 -31.39 8.51 -8.97
CA GLY A 192 -31.36 9.80 -9.67
C GLY A 192 -31.06 11.00 -8.77
N HIS A 193 -30.59 10.78 -7.54
CA HIS A 193 -30.20 11.84 -6.61
C HIS A 193 -28.73 12.22 -6.73
N LEU A 194 -27.95 11.47 -7.50
CA LEU A 194 -26.59 11.85 -7.85
C LEU A 194 -26.41 11.65 -9.34
N GLN A 195 -25.80 12.64 -10.00
CA GLN A 195 -25.45 12.52 -11.42
C GLN A 195 -24.54 11.29 -11.64
N PRO A 196 -24.46 10.73 -12.86
CA PRO A 196 -23.49 9.70 -13.17
C PRO A 196 -22.05 10.20 -12.94
N LEU A 197 -21.28 9.39 -12.23
CA LEU A 197 -19.88 9.61 -11.81
C LEU A 197 -19.19 8.25 -11.83
N ASP A 198 -17.91 8.23 -12.15
CA ASP A 198 -17.04 7.10 -11.82
C ASP A 198 -16.76 7.11 -10.31
N ILE A 199 -17.51 6.30 -9.56
CA ILE A 199 -17.45 6.26 -8.10
C ILE A 199 -16.07 5.80 -7.60
N ASP A 200 -15.42 4.87 -8.30
CA ASP A 200 -14.10 4.38 -7.91
C ASP A 200 -13.05 5.49 -8.07
N GLN A 201 -13.11 6.23 -9.19
CA GLN A 201 -12.25 7.39 -9.40
C GLN A 201 -12.52 8.50 -8.38
N VAL A 202 -13.79 8.82 -8.08
CA VAL A 202 -14.16 9.84 -7.07
C VAL A 202 -13.55 9.52 -5.72
N VAL A 203 -13.72 8.28 -5.25
CA VAL A 203 -13.22 7.84 -3.93
C VAL A 203 -11.70 7.90 -3.88
N LEU A 204 -11.01 7.43 -4.94
CA LEU A 204 -9.56 7.49 -5.03
C LEU A 204 -9.05 8.94 -5.01
N GLN A 205 -9.63 9.82 -5.82
CA GLN A 205 -9.27 11.24 -5.86
C GLN A 205 -9.53 11.92 -4.52
N ALA A 206 -10.64 11.57 -3.83
CA ALA A 206 -10.93 12.10 -2.51
C ALA A 206 -9.85 11.72 -1.52
N VAL A 207 -9.41 10.46 -1.51
CA VAL A 207 -8.32 9.99 -0.63
C VAL A 207 -7.01 10.73 -0.93
N ASP A 208 -6.61 10.84 -2.20
CA ASP A 208 -5.39 11.58 -2.58
C ASP A 208 -5.47 13.05 -2.17
N HIS A 209 -6.64 13.65 -2.30
CA HIS A 209 -6.92 15.00 -1.83
C HIS A 209 -6.81 15.10 -0.30
N GLY A 210 -7.38 14.13 0.44
CA GLY A 210 -7.26 14.03 1.90
C GLY A 210 -5.81 13.90 2.37
N VAL A 211 -5.01 13.02 1.74
CA VAL A 211 -3.58 12.84 2.07
C VAL A 211 -2.81 14.13 1.84
N THR A 212 -3.08 14.80 0.70
CA THR A 212 -2.49 16.11 0.38
C THR A 212 -2.81 17.13 1.47
N ARG A 213 -4.08 17.24 1.87
CA ARG A 213 -4.54 18.13 2.95
C ARG A 213 -3.89 17.82 4.29
N SER A 214 -3.81 16.55 4.68
CA SER A 214 -3.16 16.13 5.93
C SER A 214 -1.66 16.49 5.98
N ARG A 215 -0.95 16.45 4.85
CA ARG A 215 0.47 16.85 4.84
C ARG A 215 0.67 18.32 5.19
N TYR A 216 -0.24 19.20 4.76
CA TYR A 216 -0.17 20.61 5.13
C TYR A 216 -0.32 20.81 6.64
N THR A 217 -1.18 20.02 7.30
CA THR A 217 -1.34 20.10 8.77
C THR A 217 -0.14 19.62 9.55
N LEU A 218 0.73 18.81 8.94
CA LEU A 218 1.95 18.31 9.58
C LEU A 218 3.12 19.29 9.46
N LYS A 219 2.98 20.38 8.69
CA LYS A 219 4.03 21.40 8.61
C LYS A 219 4.09 22.17 9.95
N PRO A 220 5.28 22.33 10.55
CA PRO A 220 5.42 23.00 11.86
C PRO A 220 4.98 24.48 11.86
N GLU A 221 4.91 25.10 10.68
CA GLU A 221 4.52 26.50 10.50
C GLU A 221 3.00 26.70 10.41
N PHE A 222 2.23 25.62 10.32
CA PHE A 222 0.80 25.67 10.15
C PHE A 222 0.10 25.85 11.50
N ASN A 223 -0.35 27.08 11.78
CA ASN A 223 -1.01 27.40 13.06
C ASN A 223 -2.47 26.88 13.11
N LEU A 224 -2.98 26.67 14.33
CA LEU A 224 -4.31 26.11 14.56
C LEU A 224 -5.44 26.93 13.94
N ALA A 225 -5.32 28.27 13.93
CA ALA A 225 -6.33 29.15 13.33
C ALA A 225 -6.42 28.99 11.80
N SER A 226 -5.27 28.83 11.14
CA SER A 226 -5.21 28.54 9.70
C SER A 226 -5.78 27.16 9.40
N TRP A 227 -5.54 26.19 10.29
CA TRP A 227 -6.18 24.89 10.20
C TRP A 227 -7.68 24.95 10.34
N GLU A 228 -8.23 25.68 11.30
CA GLU A 228 -9.70 25.79 11.45
C GLU A 228 -10.34 26.39 10.20
N LYS A 229 -9.74 27.44 9.63
CA LYS A 229 -10.20 28.03 8.38
C LYS A 229 -10.08 27.06 7.20
N TYR A 230 -8.97 26.34 7.11
CA TYR A 230 -8.70 25.37 6.05
C TYR A 230 -9.63 24.16 6.14
N ARG A 231 -9.82 23.60 7.35
CA ARG A 231 -10.72 22.47 7.64
C ARG A 231 -12.16 22.74 7.22
N ASP A 232 -12.60 23.99 7.33
CA ASP A 232 -13.93 24.41 6.93
C ASP A 232 -14.09 24.63 5.41
N THR A 233 -13.01 24.53 4.62
CA THR A 233 -13.13 24.58 3.16
C THR A 233 -13.78 23.32 2.62
N ILE A 234 -14.66 23.52 1.64
CA ILE A 234 -15.39 22.45 0.97
C ILE A 234 -14.90 22.41 -0.47
N SER A 235 -14.29 21.30 -0.83
CA SER A 235 -13.78 21.06 -2.18
C SER A 235 -14.90 20.48 -3.04
N ARG A 236 -14.80 20.59 -4.36
CA ARG A 236 -15.84 20.09 -5.29
C ARG A 236 -15.23 19.18 -6.34
N TYR A 237 -15.84 18.01 -6.53
CA TYR A 237 -15.47 17.10 -7.61
C TYR A 237 -16.01 17.62 -8.95
N GLN A 238 -15.17 17.58 -10.00
CA GLN A 238 -15.54 17.98 -11.36
C GLN A 238 -15.60 16.73 -12.26
N PRO A 239 -16.80 16.15 -12.49
CA PRO A 239 -16.94 14.86 -13.18
C PRO A 239 -16.30 14.84 -14.57
N GLY A 240 -16.51 15.89 -15.36
CA GLY A 240 -15.95 15.99 -16.72
C GLY A 240 -14.42 16.10 -16.78
N LYS A 241 -13.74 16.29 -15.64
CA LYS A 241 -12.27 16.36 -15.55
C LYS A 241 -11.66 15.27 -14.69
N GLY A 242 -12.46 14.56 -13.89
CA GLY A 242 -11.97 13.56 -12.94
C GLY A 242 -11.06 14.13 -11.83
N ILE A 243 -11.19 15.43 -11.49
CA ILE A 243 -10.37 16.11 -10.50
C ILE A 243 -11.22 16.72 -9.38
N ILE A 244 -10.63 16.85 -8.20
CA ILE A 244 -11.19 17.65 -7.09
C ILE A 244 -10.55 19.03 -7.13
N SER A 245 -11.38 20.05 -7.32
CA SER A 245 -10.95 21.44 -7.25
C SER A 245 -11.25 22.02 -5.88
N ASP A 246 -10.28 22.69 -5.28
CA ASP A 246 -10.47 23.47 -4.06
C ASP A 246 -10.00 24.91 -4.28
N PRO A 247 -10.88 25.79 -4.78
CA PRO A 247 -10.48 27.16 -5.11
C PRO A 247 -10.07 27.98 -3.87
N GLU A 248 -10.57 27.64 -2.68
CA GLU A 248 -10.16 28.31 -1.43
C GLU A 248 -8.86 27.74 -0.87
N ALA A 249 -8.63 26.42 -0.95
CA ALA A 249 -7.33 25.85 -0.61
C ALA A 249 -6.23 26.39 -1.52
N VAL A 250 -6.48 26.55 -2.83
CA VAL A 250 -5.53 27.17 -3.76
C VAL A 250 -5.23 28.62 -3.33
N LYS A 251 -6.22 29.39 -2.88
CA LYS A 251 -5.96 30.74 -2.32
C LYS A 251 -5.12 30.67 -1.05
N ILE A 252 -5.40 29.75 -0.13
CA ILE A 252 -4.64 29.60 1.11
C ILE A 252 -3.20 29.14 0.81
N GLU A 253 -3.01 28.20 -0.11
CA GLU A 253 -1.70 27.76 -0.58
C GLU A 253 -0.94 28.91 -1.23
N ASN A 254 -1.58 29.69 -2.09
CA ASN A 254 -0.97 30.89 -2.68
C ASN A 254 -0.63 31.94 -1.62
N LEU A 255 -1.45 32.10 -0.56
CA LEU A 255 -1.15 32.99 0.54
C LEU A 255 0.06 32.51 1.34
N VAL A 256 0.17 31.21 1.63
CA VAL A 256 1.34 30.62 2.31
C VAL A 256 2.59 30.76 1.45
N LEU A 257 2.53 30.40 0.17
CA LEU A 257 3.63 30.58 -0.78
C LEU A 257 4.01 32.06 -0.93
N SER A 258 3.04 32.97 -0.92
CA SER A 258 3.30 34.42 -0.96
C SER A 258 3.94 34.92 0.33
N ALA A 259 3.56 34.39 1.49
CA ALA A 259 4.15 34.75 2.78
C ALA A 259 5.59 34.19 2.91
N GLU A 260 5.85 32.99 2.40
CA GLU A 260 7.20 32.43 2.24
C GLU A 260 8.03 33.28 1.27
N ALA A 261 7.46 33.65 0.13
CA ALA A 261 8.11 34.52 -0.85
C ALA A 261 8.35 35.94 -0.31
N GLN A 262 7.45 36.47 0.51
CA GLN A 262 7.60 37.77 1.18
C GLN A 262 8.63 37.71 2.30
N LYS A 263 8.70 36.62 3.07
CA LYS A 263 9.81 36.39 4.02
C LYS A 263 11.15 36.27 3.28
N ALA A 264 11.17 35.59 2.13
CA ALA A 264 12.35 35.50 1.28
C ALA A 264 12.71 36.85 0.64
N ALA A 265 11.73 37.70 0.30
CA ALA A 265 11.93 39.01 -0.32
C ALA A 265 12.23 40.14 0.70
N ALA A 266 11.77 40.01 1.95
CA ALA A 266 12.11 40.90 3.05
C ALA A 266 13.59 40.74 3.47
N GLY A 267 14.22 39.61 3.08
CA GLY A 267 15.67 39.50 2.97
C GLY A 267 16.14 40.01 1.61
N THR A 268 16.84 41.15 1.59
CA THR A 268 17.71 41.67 0.51
C THR A 268 17.07 42.27 -0.77
N SER A 269 17.14 43.61 -0.82
CA SER A 269 16.80 44.53 -1.92
C SER A 269 17.80 44.56 -3.11
N THR A 270 18.47 43.44 -3.41
CA THR A 270 19.44 43.32 -4.53
C THR A 270 19.02 42.29 -5.60
N ALA A 271 17.77 41.83 -5.58
CA ALA A 271 17.32 40.58 -6.22
C ALA A 271 17.01 40.63 -7.73
N GLY A 272 16.94 41.79 -8.38
CA GLY A 272 16.51 41.89 -9.79
C GLY A 272 17.49 41.27 -10.80
N LYS A 273 18.79 41.48 -10.60
CA LYS A 273 19.86 40.92 -11.47
C LYS A 273 20.23 39.49 -11.09
N GLN A 274 20.07 39.14 -9.81
CA GLN A 274 20.42 37.82 -9.28
C GLN A 274 19.40 36.74 -9.71
N ARG A 275 18.14 37.10 -9.98
CA ARG A 275 17.09 36.15 -10.37
C ARG A 275 17.25 35.63 -11.80
N SER A 276 17.73 36.45 -12.75
CA SER A 276 17.99 36.01 -14.13
C SER A 276 19.15 35.02 -14.19
N ASP A 277 20.22 35.29 -13.44
CA ASP A 277 21.41 34.44 -13.44
C ASP A 277 21.14 33.07 -12.79
N VAL A 278 20.33 33.03 -11.73
CA VAL A 278 19.92 31.78 -11.08
C VAL A 278 19.07 30.92 -12.03
N ALA A 279 18.09 31.50 -12.72
CA ALA A 279 17.27 30.76 -13.68
C ALA A 279 18.09 30.21 -14.86
N LEU A 280 19.06 30.99 -15.35
CA LEU A 280 19.95 30.56 -16.43
C LEU A 280 20.87 29.42 -15.98
N LYS A 281 21.44 29.49 -14.76
CA LYS A 281 22.24 28.42 -14.17
C LYS A 281 21.43 27.14 -13.93
N GLU A 282 20.20 27.24 -13.45
CA GLU A 282 19.33 26.07 -13.25
C GLU A 282 18.98 25.41 -14.59
N SER A 283 18.66 26.21 -15.62
CA SER A 283 18.41 25.71 -16.97
C SER A 283 19.63 24.98 -17.54
N TYR A 284 20.84 25.53 -17.34
CA TYR A 284 22.10 24.90 -17.75
C TYR A 284 22.33 23.54 -17.06
N ARG A 285 22.16 23.47 -15.72
CA ARG A 285 22.27 22.22 -14.96
C ARG A 285 21.26 21.18 -15.40
N LYS A 286 20.01 21.58 -15.67
CA LYS A 286 18.97 20.66 -16.17
C LYS A 286 19.37 20.06 -17.52
N LYS A 287 19.94 20.87 -18.41
CA LYS A 287 20.44 20.43 -19.72
C LYS A 287 21.63 19.46 -19.58
N LEU A 288 22.59 19.76 -18.70
CA LEU A 288 23.71 18.84 -18.41
C LEU A 288 23.22 17.51 -17.83
N SER A 289 22.30 17.57 -16.86
CA SER A 289 21.71 16.37 -16.25
C SER A 289 21.02 15.50 -17.28
N LEU A 290 20.25 16.10 -18.18
CA LEU A 290 19.61 15.37 -19.27
C LEU A 290 20.62 14.70 -20.21
N ASN A 291 21.70 15.38 -20.57
CA ASN A 291 22.76 14.81 -21.41
C ASN A 291 23.45 13.61 -20.75
N HIS A 292 23.80 13.75 -19.47
CA HIS A 292 24.36 12.65 -18.67
C HIS A 292 23.37 11.50 -18.53
N PHE A 293 22.09 11.80 -18.31
CA PHE A 293 21.05 10.78 -18.21
C PHE A 293 20.92 9.98 -19.51
N LYS A 294 20.88 10.64 -20.66
CA LYS A 294 20.89 9.98 -21.99
C LYS A 294 22.09 9.05 -22.15
N SER A 295 23.28 9.55 -21.84
CA SER A 295 24.53 8.78 -21.92
C SER A 295 24.50 7.55 -21.01
N LEU A 296 24.05 7.72 -19.77
CA LEU A 296 23.93 6.64 -18.78
C LEU A 296 22.85 5.61 -19.18
N VAL A 297 21.67 6.06 -19.62
CA VAL A 297 20.58 5.18 -20.10
C VAL A 297 21.04 4.34 -21.28
N GLN A 298 21.74 4.96 -22.23
CA GLN A 298 22.29 4.28 -23.40
C GLN A 298 23.37 3.28 -22.99
N ARG A 299 24.30 3.69 -22.12
CA ARG A 299 25.38 2.84 -21.62
C ARG A 299 24.83 1.64 -20.88
N HIS A 300 23.94 1.83 -19.91
CA HIS A 300 23.41 0.75 -19.08
C HIS A 300 22.31 -0.10 -19.76
N GLY A 301 22.10 0.05 -21.07
CA GLY A 301 21.25 -0.85 -21.86
C GLY A 301 19.76 -0.72 -21.58
N LEU A 302 19.27 0.42 -21.08
CA LEU A 302 17.84 0.65 -20.79
C LEU A 302 17.00 0.89 -22.07
N LYS A 303 17.39 0.28 -23.20
CA LYS A 303 16.64 0.33 -24.48
C LYS A 303 15.29 -0.37 -24.37
N VAL A 304 15.19 -1.41 -23.55
CA VAL A 304 13.95 -2.15 -23.28
C VAL A 304 12.91 -1.25 -22.61
N LEU A 305 13.35 -0.39 -21.68
CA LEU A 305 12.47 0.60 -21.05
C LEU A 305 11.87 1.55 -22.09
N HIS A 306 12.66 2.01 -23.05
CA HIS A 306 12.17 2.85 -24.15
C HIS A 306 11.16 2.10 -25.04
N GLN A 307 11.46 0.85 -25.41
CA GLN A 307 10.58 0.02 -26.23
C GLN A 307 9.22 -0.26 -25.56
N ARG A 308 9.21 -0.46 -24.23
CA ARG A 308 8.00 -0.82 -23.50
C ARG A 308 7.16 0.36 -23.04
N THR A 309 7.79 1.49 -22.75
CA THR A 309 7.07 2.68 -22.26
C THR A 309 6.77 3.68 -23.37
N GLU A 310 7.42 3.54 -24.53
CA GLU A 310 7.43 4.51 -25.63
C GLU A 310 7.96 5.90 -25.23
N LEU A 311 8.56 6.02 -24.03
CA LEU A 311 9.11 7.27 -23.52
C LEU A 311 10.56 7.40 -23.95
N SER A 312 10.88 8.49 -24.65
CA SER A 312 12.26 8.90 -24.88
C SER A 312 12.98 9.17 -23.56
N ALA A 313 14.32 9.12 -23.57
CA ALA A 313 15.12 9.50 -22.41
C ALA A 313 14.81 10.93 -21.91
N ASP A 314 14.42 11.84 -22.81
CA ASP A 314 13.95 13.19 -22.48
C ASP A 314 12.67 13.16 -21.62
N GLN A 315 11.66 12.40 -22.07
CA GLN A 315 10.40 12.28 -21.36
C GLN A 315 10.56 11.54 -20.02
N LEU A 316 11.41 10.51 -19.98
CA LEU A 316 11.75 9.81 -18.74
C LEU A 316 12.40 10.75 -17.73
N HIS A 317 13.38 11.55 -18.16
CA HIS A 317 14.05 12.55 -17.35
C HIS A 317 13.06 13.57 -16.79
N GLU A 318 12.26 14.20 -17.65
CA GLU A 318 11.27 15.20 -17.24
C GLU A 318 10.24 14.62 -16.27
N ARG A 319 9.71 13.42 -16.54
CA ARG A 319 8.76 12.75 -15.63
C ARG A 319 9.38 12.52 -14.27
N PHE A 320 10.58 11.98 -14.20
CA PHE A 320 11.23 11.74 -12.91
C PHE A 320 11.54 13.04 -12.17
N MET A 321 12.06 14.04 -12.88
CA MET A 321 12.36 15.34 -12.27
C MET A 321 11.10 16.05 -11.78
N SER A 322 9.93 15.80 -12.38
CA SER A 322 8.64 16.33 -11.91
C SER A 322 8.08 15.62 -10.68
N LYS A 323 8.50 14.37 -10.42
CA LYS A 323 7.96 13.51 -9.34
C LYS A 323 8.87 13.41 -8.14
N LEU A 324 10.17 13.59 -8.32
CA LEU A 324 11.07 13.77 -7.19
C LEU A 324 10.66 15.07 -6.50
N PRO A 325 10.34 15.03 -5.18
CA PRO A 325 10.14 16.25 -4.41
C PRO A 325 11.28 17.19 -4.74
N SER A 326 10.99 18.47 -4.87
CA SER A 326 11.99 19.51 -5.08
C SER A 326 12.91 19.65 -3.85
N GLN A 327 13.62 18.59 -3.45
CA GLN A 327 14.83 18.61 -2.63
C GLN A 327 15.93 19.50 -3.24
N ARG A 328 15.64 20.12 -4.39
CA ARG A 328 16.36 21.25 -4.99
C ARG A 328 16.62 22.44 -4.04
N SER A 329 15.93 22.59 -2.90
CA SER A 329 16.04 23.82 -2.11
C SER A 329 16.94 23.78 -0.86
N SER A 330 17.34 22.61 -0.32
CA SER A 330 18.11 22.59 0.95
C SER A 330 19.61 22.34 0.82
N LEU A 331 20.10 21.91 -0.34
CA LEU A 331 21.53 21.62 -0.55
C LEU A 331 22.05 22.22 -1.86
N SER A 332 21.62 23.44 -2.22
CA SER A 332 22.47 24.27 -3.09
C SER A 332 23.70 24.65 -2.25
N ILE A 333 24.66 23.75 -2.16
CA ILE A 333 25.99 24.06 -1.60
C ILE A 333 26.62 24.98 -2.63
N SER A 334 26.27 26.27 -2.54
CA SER A 334 27.00 27.29 -3.27
C SER A 334 28.41 27.22 -2.70
N PRO A 335 29.43 27.13 -3.53
CA PRO A 335 30.80 27.06 -3.04
C PRO A 335 31.20 28.27 -2.19
N LYS A 336 30.53 29.42 -2.40
CA LYS A 336 30.65 30.62 -1.54
C LYS A 336 30.10 30.39 -0.12
N ALA A 337 29.15 29.47 0.06
CA ALA A 337 28.54 29.17 1.36
C ALA A 337 29.45 28.35 2.28
N ILE A 338 30.53 27.74 1.76
CA ILE A 338 31.53 27.02 2.56
C ILE A 338 32.48 28.00 3.28
N GLY A 339 32.30 29.33 3.13
CA GLY A 339 33.07 30.34 3.87
C GLY A 339 34.52 30.52 3.41
N LEU A 340 34.94 29.81 2.35
CA LEU A 340 36.24 29.95 1.72
C LEU A 340 36.15 31.07 0.68
N GLY A 341 36.56 32.29 1.06
CA GLY A 341 36.49 33.51 0.23
C GLY A 341 37.28 33.47 -1.09
N THR A 342 37.94 32.35 -1.40
CA THR A 342 38.55 32.05 -2.70
C THR A 342 38.29 30.59 -3.04
N PHE A 343 37.86 30.35 -4.27
CA PHE A 343 37.46 29.02 -4.73
C PHE A 343 38.71 28.25 -5.17
N THR A 344 39.51 27.85 -4.18
CA THR A 344 40.77 27.13 -4.39
C THR A 344 40.51 25.68 -4.80
N ALA A 345 41.52 24.99 -5.34
CA ALA A 345 41.45 23.56 -5.64
C ALA A 345 40.92 22.72 -4.44
N THR A 346 41.27 23.12 -3.21
CA THR A 346 40.77 22.52 -1.97
C THR A 346 39.25 22.67 -1.81
N ALA A 347 38.69 23.82 -2.17
CA ALA A 347 37.24 24.05 -2.12
C ALA A 347 36.49 23.15 -3.11
N PHE A 348 37.08 22.89 -4.29
CA PHE A 348 36.51 21.96 -5.26
C PHE A 348 36.55 20.50 -4.78
N ILE A 349 37.62 20.07 -4.08
CA ILE A 349 37.68 18.75 -3.45
C ILE A 349 36.55 18.58 -2.41
N ILE A 350 36.33 19.58 -1.56
CA ILE A 350 35.26 19.56 -0.55
C ILE A 350 33.88 19.56 -1.24
N TYR A 351 33.71 20.35 -2.30
CA TYR A 351 32.49 20.36 -3.10
C TYR A 351 32.20 19.00 -3.74
N GLY A 352 33.21 18.37 -4.35
CA GLY A 352 33.10 17.02 -4.91
C GLY A 352 32.68 15.98 -3.88
N SER A 353 33.30 16.01 -2.68
CA SER A 353 32.89 15.17 -1.54
C SER A 353 31.46 15.44 -1.10
N SER A 354 31.00 16.69 -1.15
CA SER A 354 29.64 17.05 -0.73
C SER A 354 28.58 16.60 -1.75
N VAL A 355 28.87 16.72 -3.06
CA VAL A 355 28.02 16.17 -4.13
C VAL A 355 27.94 14.65 -3.98
N TYR A 356 29.07 14.02 -3.68
CA TYR A 356 29.12 12.59 -3.40
C TYR A 356 28.27 12.20 -2.17
N ASP A 357 28.36 12.94 -1.06
CA ASP A 357 27.56 12.67 0.14
C ASP A 357 26.05 12.83 -0.11
N VAL A 358 25.65 13.84 -0.90
CA VAL A 358 24.25 14.01 -1.33
C VAL A 358 23.82 12.86 -2.22
N PHE A 359 24.69 12.41 -3.13
CA PHE A 359 24.42 11.25 -3.96
C PHE A 359 24.31 9.96 -3.14
N GLN A 360 25.10 9.80 -2.07
CA GLN A 360 25.05 8.63 -1.18
C GLN A 360 23.73 8.53 -0.43
N ARG A 361 23.10 9.64 -0.05
CA ARG A 361 21.79 9.61 0.63
C ARG A 361 20.78 8.83 -0.22
N ASP A 362 20.23 7.77 0.37
CA ASP A 362 19.29 6.90 -0.34
C ASP A 362 18.05 7.70 -0.72
N THR A 363 17.75 7.73 -2.04
CA THR A 363 16.42 8.10 -2.51
C THR A 363 15.42 7.27 -1.75
N THR A 364 14.47 7.92 -1.10
CA THR A 364 13.53 7.23 -0.20
C THR A 364 12.77 6.17 -0.98
N LYS A 365 12.37 5.07 -0.32
CA LYS A 365 11.58 4.00 -0.97
C LYS A 365 10.32 4.56 -1.66
N LEU A 366 9.76 5.64 -1.12
CA LEU A 366 8.59 6.35 -1.67
C LEU A 366 8.92 7.06 -2.99
N GLU A 367 10.05 7.74 -3.09
CA GLU A 367 10.50 8.40 -4.33
C GLU A 367 10.75 7.38 -5.44
N LYS A 368 11.40 6.25 -5.11
CA LYS A 368 11.58 5.14 -6.06
C LYS A 368 10.22 4.60 -6.52
N THR A 369 9.26 4.42 -5.60
CA THR A 369 7.92 3.92 -5.93
C THR A 369 7.13 4.89 -6.80
N ALA A 370 7.19 6.20 -6.51
CA ALA A 370 6.51 7.23 -7.29
C ALA A 370 7.07 7.36 -8.71
N VAL A 371 8.38 7.13 -8.87
CA VAL A 371 9.03 7.06 -10.17
C VAL A 371 8.55 5.84 -10.95
N VAL A 372 8.59 4.64 -10.35
CA VAL A 372 8.16 3.39 -11.00
C VAL A 372 6.68 3.48 -11.42
N SER A 373 5.80 3.95 -10.54
CA SER A 373 4.37 4.06 -10.84
C SER A 373 4.05 5.07 -11.96
N SER A 374 4.95 6.02 -12.24
CA SER A 374 4.79 6.98 -13.33
C SER A 374 5.18 6.45 -14.72
N LEU A 375 5.88 5.32 -14.79
CA LEU A 375 6.37 4.72 -16.03
C LEU A 375 5.51 3.60 -16.57
N ILE A 376 4.80 2.90 -15.68
CA ILE A 376 4.12 1.66 -16.03
C ILE A 376 2.62 1.93 -16.14
N PRO A 377 2.07 2.19 -17.34
CA PRO A 377 0.64 2.07 -17.55
C PRO A 377 0.20 0.63 -17.28
N VAL A 378 -1.05 0.40 -16.87
CA VAL A 378 -1.57 -0.94 -16.57
C VAL A 378 -1.72 -1.73 -17.89
N VAL A 379 -0.67 -2.41 -18.36
CA VAL A 379 -0.66 -3.02 -19.71
C VAL A 379 -0.82 -4.55 -19.73
N GLY A 380 -0.51 -5.28 -18.66
CA GLY A 380 -0.30 -6.74 -18.74
C GLY A 380 -1.54 -7.57 -19.15
N CYS A 381 -2.72 -7.32 -18.59
CA CYS A 381 -3.92 -8.09 -18.94
C CYS A 381 -4.61 -7.62 -20.23
N VAL A 382 -4.31 -6.40 -20.68
CA VAL A 382 -4.87 -5.87 -21.94
C VAL A 382 -4.24 -6.59 -23.14
N THR A 383 -2.96 -6.95 -23.06
CA THR A 383 -2.27 -7.65 -24.15
C THR A 383 -2.65 -9.13 -24.24
N GLN A 384 -2.97 -9.78 -23.12
CA GLN A 384 -3.39 -11.18 -23.09
C GLN A 384 -4.80 -11.36 -23.66
N VAL A 385 -5.71 -10.42 -23.40
CA VAL A 385 -7.04 -10.38 -24.04
C VAL A 385 -6.97 -10.01 -25.52
N ALA A 386 -6.03 -9.15 -25.93
CA ALA A 386 -5.79 -8.89 -27.34
C ALA A 386 -5.23 -10.12 -28.09
N ALA A 387 -4.52 -11.03 -27.39
CA ALA A 387 -4.03 -12.28 -27.97
C ALA A 387 -5.07 -13.42 -27.96
N GLU A 388 -6.04 -13.40 -27.04
CA GLU A 388 -7.10 -14.42 -26.92
C GLU A 388 -8.43 -14.02 -27.61
N GLY A 389 -8.54 -12.77 -28.09
CA GLY A 389 -9.71 -12.18 -28.74
C GLY A 389 -10.11 -12.75 -30.11
N GLU A 390 -9.53 -13.87 -30.53
CA GLU A 390 -9.89 -14.59 -31.75
C GLU A 390 -10.86 -15.78 -31.51
N SER A 391 -11.32 -15.97 -30.25
CA SER A 391 -12.30 -17.01 -29.91
C SER A 391 -13.65 -16.41 -29.46
N ASP A 392 -14.70 -16.74 -30.21
CA ASP A 392 -15.98 -16.02 -30.30
C ASP A 392 -16.98 -16.25 -29.14
N SER A 393 -16.52 -16.53 -27.91
CA SER A 393 -17.41 -16.73 -26.75
C SER A 393 -16.78 -16.32 -25.42
N LEU A 394 -16.86 -15.03 -25.07
CA LEU A 394 -16.56 -14.58 -23.71
C LEU A 394 -17.76 -14.84 -22.81
N ASP A 395 -17.68 -15.94 -22.07
CA ASP A 395 -18.66 -16.33 -21.05
C ASP A 395 -18.64 -15.35 -19.85
N ILE A 396 -19.73 -15.28 -19.06
CA ILE A 396 -19.89 -14.32 -17.95
C ILE A 396 -18.74 -14.42 -16.92
N LEU A 397 -18.19 -15.61 -16.74
CA LEU A 397 -17.01 -15.85 -15.90
C LEU A 397 -15.75 -15.15 -16.46
N GLY A 398 -15.56 -15.10 -17.78
CA GLY A 398 -14.40 -14.48 -18.43
C GLY A 398 -14.30 -12.96 -18.23
N ILE A 399 -15.45 -12.26 -18.07
CA ILE A 399 -15.47 -10.82 -17.82
C ILE A 399 -14.99 -10.49 -16.40
N ALA A 400 -15.45 -11.24 -15.39
CA ALA A 400 -14.97 -11.08 -14.02
C ALA A 400 -13.48 -11.44 -13.91
N ASP A 401 -13.07 -12.51 -14.60
CA ASP A 401 -11.69 -12.97 -14.69
C ASP A 401 -10.77 -11.87 -15.27
N PHE A 402 -11.22 -11.20 -16.34
CA PHE A 402 -10.51 -10.07 -16.96
C PHE A 402 -10.32 -8.88 -16.01
N HIS A 403 -11.35 -8.49 -15.25
CA HIS A 403 -11.22 -7.37 -14.31
C HIS A 403 -10.30 -7.69 -13.13
N VAL A 404 -10.35 -8.92 -12.61
CA VAL A 404 -9.43 -9.39 -11.56
C VAL A 404 -8.00 -9.46 -12.10
N CYS A 405 -7.82 -9.91 -13.35
CA CYS A 405 -6.56 -9.82 -14.06
C CYS A 405 -6.01 -8.39 -14.04
N LEU A 406 -6.81 -7.46 -14.57
CA LEU A 406 -6.39 -6.09 -14.80
C LEU A 406 -6.11 -5.36 -13.48
N ALA A 407 -6.87 -5.66 -12.44
CA ALA A 407 -6.60 -5.20 -11.07
C ALA A 407 -5.31 -5.79 -10.51
N ALA A 408 -5.08 -7.10 -10.67
CA ALA A 408 -3.88 -7.74 -10.17
C ALA A 408 -2.62 -7.27 -10.90
N ASP A 409 -2.72 -6.95 -12.19
CA ASP A 409 -1.64 -6.33 -12.96
C ASP A 409 -1.44 -4.88 -12.58
N ALA A 410 -2.50 -4.09 -12.40
CA ALA A 410 -2.40 -2.73 -11.88
C ALA A 410 -1.72 -2.71 -10.50
N LEU A 411 -2.06 -3.66 -9.64
CA LEU A 411 -1.44 -3.82 -8.33
C LEU A 411 0.02 -4.23 -8.48
N THR A 412 0.33 -5.24 -9.29
CA THR A 412 1.71 -5.71 -9.47
C THR A 412 2.61 -4.62 -10.06
N LEU A 413 2.11 -3.91 -11.07
CA LEU A 413 2.82 -2.86 -11.79
C LEU A 413 2.88 -1.53 -11.02
N GLY A 414 1.86 -1.20 -10.23
CA GLY A 414 1.81 -0.01 -9.37
C GLY A 414 2.71 -0.07 -8.15
N GLY A 415 3.60 -1.07 -8.05
CA GLY A 415 4.45 -1.29 -6.89
C GLY A 415 3.73 -1.96 -5.71
N LEU A 416 2.48 -2.41 -5.91
CA LEU A 416 1.66 -3.18 -4.98
C LEU A 416 1.68 -4.69 -5.30
N TRP A 417 2.79 -5.19 -5.81
CA TRP A 417 3.06 -6.62 -6.04
C TRP A 417 2.78 -7.50 -4.81
N LYS A 418 2.85 -6.92 -3.60
CA LYS A 418 2.39 -7.52 -2.33
C LYS A 418 0.93 -7.99 -2.34
N ILE A 419 0.11 -7.38 -3.19
CA ILE A 419 -1.32 -7.66 -3.36
C ILE A 419 -1.55 -8.33 -4.72
N GLY A 420 -0.89 -7.84 -5.78
CA GLY A 420 -1.09 -8.35 -7.13
C GLY A 420 -0.70 -9.82 -7.34
N ILE A 421 0.44 -10.27 -6.77
CA ILE A 421 0.85 -11.69 -6.88
C ILE A 421 -0.15 -12.62 -6.17
N PRO A 422 -0.55 -12.37 -4.90
CA PRO A 422 -1.61 -13.15 -4.26
C PRO A 422 -2.92 -13.19 -5.04
N VAL A 423 -3.36 -12.07 -5.63
CA VAL A 423 -4.62 -12.02 -6.38
C VAL A 423 -4.55 -12.83 -7.68
N GLN A 424 -3.44 -12.73 -8.43
CA GLN A 424 -3.19 -13.56 -9.64
C GLN A 424 -3.22 -15.05 -9.30
N VAL A 425 -2.60 -15.44 -8.19
CA VAL A 425 -2.58 -16.83 -7.71
C VAL A 425 -3.98 -17.28 -7.27
N LEU A 426 -4.68 -16.45 -6.49
CA LEU A 426 -6.00 -16.78 -5.94
C LEU A 426 -7.01 -17.06 -7.05
N ARG A 427 -6.97 -16.28 -8.14
CA ARG A 427 -7.79 -16.47 -9.34
C ARG A 427 -7.63 -17.86 -9.96
N ILE A 428 -6.39 -18.35 -10.04
CA ILE A 428 -6.09 -19.70 -10.58
C ILE A 428 -6.65 -20.80 -9.66
N LEU A 429 -6.79 -20.53 -8.37
CA LEU A 429 -7.17 -21.53 -7.36
C LEU A 429 -8.67 -21.63 -7.09
N ILE A 430 -9.42 -20.55 -7.23
CA ILE A 430 -10.88 -20.55 -7.06
C ILE A 430 -11.56 -21.52 -8.05
N ASN A 431 -11.09 -21.55 -9.31
CA ASN A 431 -11.62 -22.46 -10.33
C ASN A 431 -11.24 -23.94 -10.08
N TRP A 432 -10.28 -24.18 -9.19
CA TRP A 432 -9.64 -25.47 -9.02
C TRP A 432 -10.22 -26.26 -7.84
N ILE A 433 -10.52 -25.58 -6.73
CA ILE A 433 -11.01 -26.17 -5.46
C ILE A 433 -12.32 -26.98 -5.65
N VAL A 434 -13.12 -26.69 -6.68
CA VAL A 434 -14.39 -27.36 -6.95
C VAL A 434 -14.20 -28.79 -7.53
N GLY A 435 -13.06 -29.09 -8.17
CA GLY A 435 -12.94 -30.29 -9.02
C GLY A 435 -12.24 -31.53 -8.43
N ILE A 436 -11.56 -31.44 -7.28
CA ILE A 436 -10.32 -32.25 -7.14
C ILE A 436 -10.37 -33.47 -6.25
N VAL A 437 -11.40 -33.63 -5.45
CA VAL A 437 -11.37 -34.74 -4.49
C VAL A 437 -12.58 -35.63 -4.64
N GLU A 438 -12.64 -36.42 -5.72
CA GLU A 438 -13.44 -37.64 -5.73
C GLU A 438 -12.93 -38.60 -4.65
N PHE A 439 -13.36 -38.37 -3.41
CA PHE A 439 -13.18 -39.33 -2.33
C PHE A 439 -13.93 -40.61 -2.72
N HIS A 440 -13.16 -41.65 -3.02
CA HIS A 440 -13.69 -43.00 -3.09
C HIS A 440 -14.09 -43.44 -1.67
N LYS A 441 -14.88 -44.51 -1.55
CA LYS A 441 -15.56 -44.94 -0.31
C LYS A 441 -14.62 -45.21 0.89
N GLU A 442 -13.31 -45.19 0.70
CA GLU A 442 -12.31 -45.44 1.74
C GLU A 442 -11.52 -44.15 2.05
N ILE A 443 -11.65 -43.66 3.29
CA ILE A 443 -10.84 -42.57 3.84
C ILE A 443 -9.85 -43.20 4.83
N ASN A 444 -8.57 -43.26 4.46
CA ASN A 444 -7.47 -43.61 5.36
C ASN A 444 -6.40 -42.48 5.37
N LYS A 445 -5.43 -42.56 6.30
CA LYS A 445 -4.40 -41.51 6.45
C LYS A 445 -3.61 -41.30 5.15
N ASP A 446 -3.19 -42.39 4.51
CA ASP A 446 -2.34 -42.35 3.31
C ASP A 446 -3.08 -41.70 2.13
N ILE A 447 -4.37 -41.99 1.96
CA ILE A 447 -5.20 -41.34 0.93
C ILE A 447 -5.36 -39.84 1.21
N ILE A 448 -5.56 -39.44 2.47
CA ILE A 448 -5.64 -38.01 2.84
C ILE A 448 -4.30 -37.32 2.53
N HIS A 449 -3.18 -37.93 2.92
CA HIS A 449 -1.83 -37.45 2.63
C HIS A 449 -1.64 -37.28 1.11
N ASP A 450 -1.78 -38.36 0.34
CA ASP A 450 -1.54 -38.37 -1.10
C ASP A 450 -2.40 -37.33 -1.82
N ARG A 451 -3.69 -37.22 -1.48
CA ARG A 451 -4.59 -36.24 -2.09
C ARG A 451 -4.25 -34.81 -1.70
N ARG A 452 -3.86 -34.57 -0.46
CA ARG A 452 -3.43 -33.26 0.02
C ARG A 452 -2.13 -32.84 -0.66
N MET A 453 -1.13 -33.71 -0.70
CA MET A 453 0.17 -33.47 -1.32
C MET A 453 0.06 -33.30 -2.83
N GLN A 454 -0.72 -34.15 -3.50
CA GLN A 454 -1.00 -34.01 -4.93
C GLN A 454 -1.76 -32.71 -5.22
N GLY A 455 -2.73 -32.36 -4.38
CA GLY A 455 -3.45 -31.10 -4.47
C GLY A 455 -2.51 -29.90 -4.41
N TRP A 456 -1.66 -29.85 -3.38
CA TRP A 456 -0.70 -28.77 -3.19
C TRP A 456 0.38 -28.73 -4.26
N LYS A 457 0.89 -29.88 -4.72
CA LYS A 457 1.88 -29.94 -5.80
C LYS A 457 1.39 -29.25 -7.06
N ARG A 458 0.13 -29.46 -7.43
CA ARG A 458 -0.48 -28.80 -8.59
C ARG A 458 -0.66 -27.29 -8.37
N VAL A 459 -0.90 -26.84 -7.13
CA VAL A 459 -0.83 -25.41 -6.78
C VAL A 459 0.57 -24.86 -7.07
N LEU A 460 1.62 -25.55 -6.63
CA LEU A 460 3.02 -25.15 -6.86
C LEU A 460 3.38 -25.13 -8.35
N GLU A 461 2.88 -26.09 -9.15
CA GLU A 461 3.05 -26.10 -10.61
C GLU A 461 2.45 -24.85 -11.27
N GLN A 462 1.32 -24.33 -10.76
CA GLN A 462 0.75 -23.07 -11.25
C GLN A 462 1.60 -21.85 -10.86
N PHE A 463 2.10 -21.81 -9.62
CA PHE A 463 3.07 -20.78 -9.23
C PHE A 463 4.30 -20.81 -10.13
N GLU A 464 4.85 -21.99 -10.42
CA GLU A 464 5.98 -22.15 -11.33
C GLU A 464 5.63 -21.61 -12.73
N LYS A 465 4.45 -21.97 -13.27
CA LYS A 465 3.98 -21.48 -14.57
C LYS A 465 3.92 -19.95 -14.61
N VAL A 466 3.36 -19.32 -13.58
CA VAL A 466 3.30 -17.85 -13.47
C VAL A 466 4.69 -17.24 -13.38
N LEU A 467 5.56 -17.75 -12.50
CA LEU A 467 6.92 -17.22 -12.32
C LEU A 467 7.79 -17.39 -13.57
N ARG A 468 7.55 -18.43 -14.38
CA ARG A 468 8.25 -18.66 -15.65
C ARG A 468 7.64 -17.89 -16.83
N SER A 469 6.42 -17.38 -16.69
CA SER A 469 5.72 -16.69 -17.77
C SER A 469 6.48 -15.45 -18.26
N ASP A 470 6.39 -15.17 -19.56
CA ASP A 470 7.03 -14.00 -20.16
C ASP A 470 6.42 -12.69 -19.63
N SER A 471 5.14 -12.70 -19.26
CA SER A 471 4.47 -11.56 -18.61
C SER A 471 5.10 -11.25 -17.24
N TYR A 472 5.27 -12.25 -16.38
CA TYR A 472 5.92 -12.05 -15.08
C TYR A 472 7.35 -11.54 -15.23
N LYS A 473 8.14 -12.19 -16.11
CA LYS A 473 9.51 -11.75 -16.42
C LYS A 473 9.55 -10.32 -16.92
N ALA A 474 8.71 -9.98 -17.90
CA ALA A 474 8.63 -8.63 -18.44
C ALA A 474 8.28 -7.60 -17.35
N ASN A 475 7.34 -7.91 -16.46
CA ASN A 475 6.96 -7.02 -15.37
C ASN A 475 8.09 -6.82 -14.36
N VAL A 476 8.79 -7.90 -13.97
CA VAL A 476 9.97 -7.82 -13.10
C VAL A 476 11.08 -7.01 -13.76
N ASP A 477 11.33 -7.23 -15.06
CA ASP A 477 12.33 -6.50 -15.83
C ASP A 477 12.00 -5.00 -15.89
N LEU A 478 10.74 -4.67 -16.14
CA LEU A 478 10.28 -3.29 -16.24
C LEU A 478 10.42 -2.56 -14.90
N TYR A 479 10.06 -3.20 -13.80
CA TYR A 479 10.25 -2.65 -12.46
C TYR A 479 11.74 -2.40 -12.18
N LEU A 480 12.60 -3.35 -12.54
CA LEU A 480 14.03 -3.23 -12.30
C LEU A 480 14.65 -2.15 -13.20
N ASP A 481 14.28 -2.07 -14.47
CA ASP A 481 14.71 -1.01 -15.39
C ASP A 481 14.25 0.37 -14.91
N ALA A 482 13.02 0.50 -14.41
CA ALA A 482 12.54 1.73 -13.80
C ALA A 482 13.37 2.11 -12.55
N SER A 483 13.69 1.13 -11.71
CA SER A 483 14.56 1.33 -10.54
C SER A 483 15.98 1.74 -10.92
N ARG A 484 16.54 1.13 -11.99
CA ARG A 484 17.85 1.50 -12.55
C ARG A 484 17.80 2.92 -13.10
N ALA A 485 16.77 3.27 -13.88
CA ALA A 485 16.59 4.60 -14.44
C ALA A 485 16.54 5.67 -13.33
N ALA A 486 15.90 5.40 -12.18
CA ALA A 486 15.92 6.30 -11.04
C ALA A 486 17.34 6.51 -10.46
N VAL A 487 18.14 5.44 -10.33
CA VAL A 487 19.55 5.52 -9.90
C VAL A 487 20.39 6.32 -10.91
N LEU A 488 20.20 6.07 -12.21
CA LEU A 488 20.92 6.77 -13.28
C LEU A 488 20.54 8.25 -13.36
N LEU A 489 19.28 8.61 -13.07
CA LEU A 489 18.88 10.00 -12.97
C LEU A 489 19.60 10.70 -11.82
N SER A 490 19.64 10.08 -10.64
CA SER A 490 20.37 10.62 -9.50
C SER A 490 21.85 10.83 -9.85
N ALA A 491 22.47 9.85 -10.51
CA ALA A 491 23.85 9.95 -10.96
C ALA A 491 24.03 11.08 -12.00
N SER A 492 23.09 11.23 -12.93
CA SER A 492 23.13 12.30 -13.95
C SER A 492 23.04 13.69 -13.34
N ASN A 493 22.25 13.86 -12.27
CA ASN A 493 22.19 15.11 -11.51
C ASN A 493 23.52 15.38 -10.80
N ALA A 494 24.14 14.36 -10.20
CA ALA A 494 25.44 14.50 -9.56
C ALA A 494 26.54 14.90 -10.56
N PHE A 495 26.60 14.28 -11.74
CA PHE A 495 27.53 14.67 -12.80
C PHE A 495 27.28 16.09 -13.29
N ALA A 496 26.02 16.48 -13.47
CA ALA A 496 25.66 17.84 -13.89
C ALA A 496 26.05 18.91 -12.87
N GLU A 497 25.90 18.63 -11.58
CA GLU A 497 26.37 19.51 -10.51
C GLU A 497 27.91 19.64 -10.52
N LEU A 498 28.64 18.53 -10.63
CA LEU A 498 30.11 18.55 -10.73
C LEU A 498 30.60 19.39 -11.92
N GLU A 499 29.99 19.21 -13.09
CA GLU A 499 30.38 19.93 -14.32
C GLU A 499 29.99 21.42 -14.26
N ALA A 500 28.79 21.74 -13.77
CA ALA A 500 28.39 23.14 -13.58
C ALA A 500 29.25 23.85 -12.53
N GLY A 501 29.63 23.15 -11.45
CA GLY A 501 30.53 23.67 -10.43
C GLY A 501 31.92 23.99 -11.00
N MET A 502 32.44 23.15 -11.89
CA MET A 502 33.71 23.44 -12.56
C MET A 502 33.66 24.69 -13.45
N GLU A 503 32.59 24.84 -14.23
CA GLU A 503 32.47 26.00 -15.11
C GLU A 503 32.36 27.29 -14.27
N GLU A 504 31.66 27.23 -13.14
CA GLU A 504 31.61 28.35 -12.20
C GLU A 504 32.99 28.68 -11.58
N VAL A 505 33.82 27.66 -11.27
CA VAL A 505 35.21 27.91 -10.84
C VAL A 505 36.00 28.59 -11.96
N ARG A 506 35.90 28.09 -13.19
CA ARG A 506 36.61 28.62 -14.36
C ARG A 506 36.22 30.05 -14.70
N GLU A 507 34.94 30.40 -14.54
CA GLU A 507 34.43 31.75 -14.79
C GLU A 507 34.77 32.73 -13.66
N SER A 508 34.85 32.24 -12.41
CA SER A 508 34.96 33.12 -11.25
C SER A 508 36.38 33.64 -10.99
N GLN A 509 37.44 32.91 -11.36
CA GLN A 509 38.82 33.32 -11.11
C GLN A 509 39.80 32.83 -12.20
N PRO A 510 40.82 33.64 -12.56
CA PRO A 510 41.92 33.16 -13.39
C PRO A 510 42.76 32.16 -12.60
N LEU A 511 42.54 30.87 -12.85
CA LEU A 511 43.30 29.79 -12.24
C LEU A 511 44.72 29.72 -12.83
N THR A 512 45.70 29.48 -11.97
CA THR A 512 47.05 29.09 -12.43
C THR A 512 47.02 27.71 -13.09
N PRO A 513 47.97 27.36 -13.98
CA PRO A 513 48.02 26.03 -14.61
C PRO A 513 47.99 24.87 -13.61
N THR A 514 48.68 25.01 -12.47
CA THR A 514 48.71 24.01 -11.39
C THR A 514 47.34 23.85 -10.72
N GLU A 515 46.60 24.94 -10.52
CA GLU A 515 45.24 24.89 -9.97
C GLU A 515 44.25 24.27 -10.95
N VAL A 516 44.38 24.57 -12.26
CA VAL A 516 43.58 23.91 -13.30
C VAL A 516 43.82 22.39 -13.27
N GLU A 517 45.08 21.95 -13.19
CA GLU A 517 45.41 20.53 -13.10
C GLU A 517 44.81 19.88 -11.84
N ALA A 518 44.89 20.56 -10.69
CA ALA A 518 44.31 20.08 -9.44
C ALA A 518 42.77 19.96 -9.50
N VAL A 519 42.09 20.95 -10.09
CA VAL A 519 40.63 20.93 -10.28
C VAL A 519 40.22 19.82 -11.25
N VAL A 520 40.92 19.67 -12.37
CA VAL A 520 40.67 18.59 -13.35
C VAL A 520 40.88 17.22 -12.71
N LYS A 521 41.93 17.06 -11.91
CA LYS A 521 42.18 15.82 -11.16
C LYS A 521 41.05 15.55 -10.16
N ALA A 522 40.66 16.53 -9.36
CA ALA A 522 39.58 16.39 -8.39
C ALA A 522 38.23 16.09 -9.03
N GLN A 523 37.95 16.65 -10.23
CA GLN A 523 36.73 16.34 -10.99
C GLN A 523 36.76 14.89 -11.49
N ARG A 524 37.89 14.42 -12.02
CA ARG A 524 38.07 13.03 -12.44
C ARG A 524 37.87 12.07 -11.27
N ASP A 525 38.49 12.37 -10.13
CA ASP A 525 38.39 11.57 -8.90
C ASP A 525 36.93 11.52 -8.41
N SER A 526 36.24 12.67 -8.36
CA SER A 526 34.82 12.75 -7.96
C SER A 526 33.87 12.05 -8.93
N SER A 527 34.13 12.16 -10.24
CA SER A 527 33.35 11.46 -11.27
C SER A 527 33.50 9.94 -11.17
N SER A 528 34.72 9.47 -10.87
CA SER A 528 35.00 8.05 -10.60
C SER A 528 34.24 7.56 -9.37
N MET A 529 34.17 8.35 -8.30
CA MET A 529 33.41 8.02 -7.09
C MET A 529 31.90 7.93 -7.36
N VAL A 530 31.33 8.89 -8.09
CA VAL A 530 29.92 8.85 -8.49
C VAL A 530 29.63 7.62 -9.36
N GLN A 531 30.53 7.26 -10.28
CA GLN A 531 30.39 6.06 -11.10
C GLN A 531 30.43 4.78 -10.27
N GLN A 532 31.37 4.66 -9.34
CA GLN A 532 31.47 3.50 -8.45
C GLN A 532 30.21 3.33 -7.58
N GLU A 533 29.77 4.41 -6.94
CA GLU A 533 28.57 4.41 -6.11
C GLU A 533 27.31 4.13 -6.97
N THR A 534 27.25 4.60 -8.22
CA THR A 534 26.18 4.26 -9.17
C THR A 534 26.14 2.75 -9.41
N CYS A 535 27.28 2.12 -9.67
CA CYS A 535 27.35 0.66 -9.83
C CYS A 535 26.92 -0.08 -8.55
N GLU A 536 27.36 0.39 -7.37
CA GLU A 536 26.93 -0.20 -6.10
C GLU A 536 25.43 -0.07 -5.87
N LYS A 537 24.83 1.09 -6.17
CA LYS A 537 23.39 1.32 -6.04
C LYS A 537 22.58 0.50 -7.03
N LEU A 538 23.04 0.36 -8.27
CA LEU A 538 22.42 -0.53 -9.26
C LEU A 538 22.44 -1.98 -8.78
N ARG A 539 23.58 -2.46 -8.25
CA ARG A 539 23.71 -3.79 -7.65
C ARG A 539 22.78 -3.98 -6.46
N ARG A 540 22.74 -2.99 -5.56
CA ARG A 540 21.90 -3.01 -4.37
C ARG A 540 20.42 -3.04 -4.74
N SER A 541 20.00 -2.23 -5.72
CA SER A 541 18.63 -2.25 -6.25
C SER A 541 18.28 -3.62 -6.85
N LYS A 542 19.23 -4.23 -7.57
CA LYS A 542 19.37 -5.66 -7.89
C LYS A 542 18.82 -6.57 -6.80
N GLU A 543 19.66 -6.67 -5.77
CA GLU A 543 19.46 -7.58 -4.65
C GLU A 543 18.22 -7.20 -3.83
N GLU A 544 17.93 -5.91 -3.63
CA GLU A 544 16.73 -5.45 -2.95
C GLU A 544 15.47 -5.97 -3.62
N LEU A 545 15.36 -5.90 -4.96
CA LEU A 545 14.23 -6.45 -5.69
C LEU A 545 14.17 -7.97 -5.58
N ARG A 546 15.30 -8.65 -5.76
CA ARG A 546 15.39 -10.12 -5.62
C ARG A 546 14.89 -10.59 -4.26
N TRP A 547 15.35 -9.94 -3.20
CA TRP A 547 14.93 -10.20 -1.82
C TRP A 547 13.47 -9.88 -1.60
N ALA A 548 13.00 -8.77 -2.16
CA ALA A 548 11.60 -8.38 -2.09
C ALA A 548 10.71 -9.47 -2.73
N LEU A 549 10.97 -9.86 -3.99
CA LEU A 549 10.19 -10.87 -4.70
C LEU A 549 10.15 -12.21 -3.94
N LYS A 550 11.29 -12.69 -3.45
CA LYS A 550 11.35 -13.92 -2.61
C LYS A 550 10.50 -13.80 -1.36
N LYS A 551 10.55 -12.65 -0.69
CA LYS A 551 9.80 -12.40 0.54
C LYS A 551 8.30 -12.46 0.32
N GLU A 552 7.78 -11.81 -0.72
CA GLU A 552 6.33 -11.87 -0.96
C GLU A 552 5.90 -13.19 -1.59
N LEU A 553 6.75 -13.86 -2.38
CA LEU A 553 6.49 -15.25 -2.79
C LEU A 553 6.33 -16.16 -1.56
N GLY A 554 7.24 -16.07 -0.59
CA GLY A 554 7.16 -16.85 0.65
C GLY A 554 5.88 -16.56 1.45
N ARG A 555 5.47 -15.28 1.52
CA ARG A 555 4.20 -14.88 2.17
C ARG A 555 2.98 -15.39 1.41
N ALA A 556 2.98 -15.28 0.09
CA ALA A 556 1.91 -15.76 -0.76
C ALA A 556 1.75 -17.28 -0.62
N LEU A 557 2.84 -18.05 -0.69
CA LEU A 557 2.83 -19.49 -0.49
C LEU A 557 2.35 -19.87 0.91
N HIS A 558 2.77 -19.15 1.95
CA HIS A 558 2.29 -19.39 3.30
C HIS A 558 0.78 -19.19 3.44
N ASN A 559 0.28 -18.01 3.03
CA ASN A 559 -1.15 -17.72 3.08
C ASN A 559 -1.95 -18.73 2.24
N GLN A 560 -1.44 -19.08 1.06
CA GLN A 560 -2.10 -20.02 0.18
C GLN A 560 -2.12 -21.44 0.73
N SER A 561 -1.08 -21.85 1.47
CA SER A 561 -1.06 -23.16 2.14
C SER A 561 -2.14 -23.27 3.21
N LEU A 562 -2.38 -22.19 3.97
CA LEU A 562 -3.42 -22.14 5.00
C LEU A 562 -4.83 -22.20 4.37
N GLU A 563 -5.04 -21.41 3.32
CA GLU A 563 -6.31 -21.39 2.60
C GLU A 563 -6.57 -22.71 1.87
N PHE A 564 -5.54 -23.31 1.27
CA PHE A 564 -5.64 -24.63 0.65
C PHE A 564 -6.06 -25.68 1.68
N ASP A 565 -5.43 -25.70 2.86
CA ASP A 565 -5.74 -26.63 3.94
C ASP A 565 -7.17 -26.43 4.49
N GLU A 566 -7.61 -25.18 4.66
CA GLU A 566 -8.98 -24.87 5.07
C GLU A 566 -10.01 -25.35 4.05
N ASN A 567 -9.78 -25.05 2.76
CA ASN A 567 -10.66 -25.48 1.68
C ASN A 567 -10.66 -27.00 1.49
N PHE A 568 -9.51 -27.64 1.67
CA PHE A 568 -9.38 -29.10 1.62
C PHE A 568 -10.22 -29.77 2.70
N VAL A 569 -10.18 -29.26 3.95
CA VAL A 569 -11.01 -29.75 5.07
C VAL A 569 -12.49 -29.49 4.82
N ASN A 570 -12.85 -28.30 4.34
CA ASN A 570 -14.24 -27.96 4.03
C ASN A 570 -14.79 -28.85 2.93
N ASN A 571 -13.99 -29.17 1.91
CA ASN A 571 -14.36 -30.12 0.87
C ASN A 571 -14.54 -31.54 1.40
N ILE A 572 -13.65 -32.02 2.28
CA ILE A 572 -13.83 -33.29 2.99
C ILE A 572 -15.16 -33.30 3.74
N LYS A 573 -15.42 -32.24 4.52
CA LYS A 573 -16.64 -32.12 5.34
C LYS A 573 -17.90 -32.13 4.48
N THR A 574 -17.94 -31.35 3.42
CA THR A 574 -19.07 -31.27 2.48
C THR A 574 -19.33 -32.63 1.86
N LYS A 575 -18.30 -33.28 1.29
CA LYS A 575 -18.46 -34.63 0.74
C LYS A 575 -18.85 -35.64 1.82
N TRP A 576 -18.36 -35.47 3.05
CA TRP A 576 -18.73 -36.30 4.17
C TRP A 576 -20.21 -36.25 4.52
N GLN A 577 -20.78 -35.04 4.50
CA GLN A 577 -22.20 -34.81 4.72
C GLN A 577 -23.07 -35.36 3.58
N PHE A 578 -22.59 -35.30 2.33
CA PHE A 578 -23.36 -35.74 1.16
C PHE A 578 -23.34 -37.25 0.90
N TYR A 579 -22.17 -37.91 1.01
CA TYR A 579 -22.02 -39.30 0.60
C TYR A 579 -22.18 -40.31 1.75
N GLY A 580 -22.17 -39.86 3.01
CA GLY A 580 -22.28 -40.72 4.18
C GLY A 580 -21.11 -41.70 4.31
N PHE A 581 -20.02 -41.29 4.94
CA PHE A 581 -18.89 -42.19 5.19
C PHE A 581 -19.14 -43.08 6.42
N PRO A 582 -18.57 -44.30 6.46
CA PRO A 582 -18.71 -45.21 7.60
C PRO A 582 -18.01 -44.71 8.88
N MET A 583 -17.22 -43.64 8.78
CA MET A 583 -16.43 -43.08 9.88
C MET A 583 -17.01 -41.74 10.35
N ALA A 584 -16.99 -41.45 11.66
CA ALA A 584 -17.43 -40.16 12.19
C ALA A 584 -16.50 -39.02 11.73
N PHE A 585 -17.04 -37.84 11.43
CA PHE A 585 -16.24 -36.68 10.99
C PHE A 585 -15.13 -36.29 11.99
N SER A 586 -15.33 -36.53 13.29
CA SER A 586 -14.31 -36.30 14.32
C SER A 586 -13.06 -37.16 14.12
N GLN A 587 -13.21 -38.41 13.68
CA GLN A 587 -12.09 -39.30 13.38
C GLN A 587 -11.36 -38.86 12.10
N VAL A 588 -12.11 -38.49 11.05
CA VAL A 588 -11.54 -37.92 9.81
C VAL A 588 -10.78 -36.63 10.10
N SER A 589 -11.35 -35.74 10.92
CA SER A 589 -10.70 -34.50 11.36
C SER A 589 -9.44 -34.78 12.18
N SER A 590 -9.44 -35.82 13.03
CA SER A 590 -8.26 -36.23 13.79
C SER A 590 -7.14 -36.76 12.89
N LEU A 591 -7.48 -37.59 11.89
CA LEU A 591 -6.52 -38.09 10.91
C LEU A 591 -5.89 -36.94 10.12
N TYR A 592 -6.72 -35.99 9.67
CA TYR A 592 -6.25 -34.79 8.98
C TYR A 592 -5.34 -33.91 9.86
N ARG A 593 -5.68 -33.70 11.14
CA ARG A 593 -4.82 -32.92 12.06
C ARG A 593 -3.44 -33.55 12.21
N LYS A 594 -3.40 -34.87 12.44
CA LYS A 594 -2.13 -35.62 12.52
C LYS A 594 -1.33 -35.47 11.22
N GLU A 595 -2.01 -35.54 10.08
CA GLU A 595 -1.40 -35.37 8.77
C GLU A 595 -0.85 -33.95 8.53
N PHE A 596 -1.58 -32.92 8.96
CA PHE A 596 -1.11 -31.53 8.92
C PHE A 596 0.13 -31.31 9.79
N ASP A 597 0.16 -31.90 10.99
CA ASP A 597 1.29 -31.79 11.92
C ASP A 597 2.54 -32.55 11.41
N ASP A 598 2.34 -33.75 10.84
CA ASP A 598 3.43 -34.60 10.34
C ASP A 598 4.05 -34.06 9.02
N HIS A 599 3.26 -33.39 8.17
CA HIS A 599 3.69 -33.01 6.81
C HIS A 599 3.33 -31.55 6.47
N LEU A 600 4.27 -30.64 6.66
CA LEU A 600 4.09 -29.23 6.29
C LEU A 600 4.18 -29.06 4.76
N LEU A 601 3.14 -28.48 4.15
CA LEU A 601 3.09 -28.18 2.70
C LEU A 601 4.26 -27.31 2.23
N LEU A 602 4.75 -26.43 3.09
CA LEU A 602 5.85 -25.52 2.79
C LEU A 602 7.24 -26.21 2.84
N ALA A 603 7.32 -27.44 3.34
CA ALA A 603 8.57 -28.21 3.38
C ALA A 603 8.85 -28.98 2.08
N LEU A 604 7.93 -28.94 1.10
CA LEU A 604 8.12 -29.62 -0.19
C LEU A 604 9.33 -29.07 -0.96
N PRO A 605 10.15 -29.94 -1.60
CA PRO A 605 11.25 -29.52 -2.47
C PRO A 605 10.81 -28.57 -3.59
N GLU A 606 9.59 -28.73 -4.11
CA GLU A 606 9.01 -27.87 -5.14
C GLU A 606 8.92 -26.40 -4.69
N VAL A 607 8.66 -26.12 -3.41
CA VAL A 607 8.66 -24.75 -2.85
C VAL A 607 10.04 -24.11 -2.96
N ARG A 608 11.11 -24.90 -2.78
CA ARG A 608 12.48 -24.42 -2.93
C ARG A 608 12.79 -24.06 -4.38
N ASN A 609 12.29 -24.86 -5.33
CA ASN A 609 12.49 -24.64 -6.76
C ASN A 609 11.89 -23.31 -7.24
N LEU A 610 10.76 -22.88 -6.66
CA LEU A 610 10.14 -21.59 -7.01
C LEU A 610 11.05 -20.39 -6.74
N ASN A 611 11.80 -20.41 -5.64
CA ASN A 611 12.80 -19.37 -5.36
C ASN A 611 13.97 -19.44 -6.35
N GLY A 612 14.32 -20.65 -6.80
CA GLY A 612 15.31 -20.88 -7.85
C GLY A 612 14.96 -20.17 -9.15
N ILE A 613 13.67 -20.03 -9.48
CA ILE A 613 13.20 -19.32 -10.69
C ILE A 613 13.49 -17.81 -10.59
N ILE A 614 13.23 -17.20 -9.43
CA ILE A 614 13.58 -15.79 -9.18
C ILE A 614 15.09 -15.59 -9.31
N ASP A 615 15.87 -16.55 -8.82
CA ASP A 615 17.34 -16.53 -8.88
C ASP A 615 17.90 -16.78 -10.27
N GLU A 616 17.26 -17.64 -11.05
CA GLU A 616 17.58 -17.86 -12.45
C GLU A 616 17.38 -16.56 -13.24
N HIS A 617 16.20 -15.94 -13.07
CA HIS A 617 15.80 -14.72 -13.75
C HIS A 617 16.70 -13.54 -13.36
N LEU A 618 16.73 -13.18 -12.07
CA LEU A 618 17.50 -12.02 -11.60
C LEU A 618 18.99 -12.31 -11.44
N GLY A 619 19.43 -13.55 -11.29
CA GLY A 619 20.85 -13.88 -11.07
C GLY A 619 21.66 -13.77 -12.36
N LYS A 620 21.38 -14.64 -13.33
CA LYS A 620 22.25 -14.86 -14.50
C LYS A 620 22.02 -13.87 -15.64
N GLN A 621 20.77 -13.52 -15.92
CA GLN A 621 20.44 -12.66 -17.07
C GLN A 621 20.75 -11.18 -16.81
N TRP A 622 20.99 -10.81 -15.55
CA TRP A 622 21.13 -9.44 -15.10
C TRP A 622 22.52 -9.10 -14.59
N ALA A 623 23.56 -9.67 -15.21
CA ALA A 623 24.92 -9.22 -14.95
C ALA A 623 24.99 -7.70 -15.20
N LEU A 624 25.55 -6.96 -14.24
CA LEU A 624 25.84 -5.55 -14.48
C LEU A 624 26.86 -5.45 -15.63
N GLU A 625 26.83 -4.34 -16.35
CA GLU A 625 27.78 -4.10 -17.45
C GLU A 625 29.23 -4.33 -17.00
N PRO A 626 30.14 -4.69 -17.94
CA PRO A 626 31.56 -4.95 -17.66
C PRO A 626 32.24 -3.82 -16.87
N ASN A 627 31.77 -2.58 -17.04
CA ASN A 627 32.33 -1.40 -16.37
C ASN A 627 31.89 -1.24 -14.90
N CYS A 628 30.98 -2.08 -14.41
CA CYS A 628 30.65 -2.22 -12.99
C CYS A 628 31.27 -3.50 -12.37
N SER A 629 32.15 -4.18 -13.11
CA SER A 629 32.88 -5.36 -12.62
C SER A 629 34.04 -4.91 -11.75
N HIS A 630 33.83 -4.84 -10.44
CA HIS A 630 34.97 -4.95 -9.54
C HIS A 630 35.55 -6.37 -9.66
N GLY A 631 36.89 -6.49 -9.59
CA GLY A 631 37.62 -7.75 -9.73
C GLY A 631 37.23 -8.83 -8.73
N ASP A 632 36.52 -8.46 -7.66
CA ASP A 632 35.87 -9.40 -6.77
C ASP A 632 34.42 -8.96 -6.51
N PRO A 633 33.42 -9.85 -6.62
CA PRO A 633 32.09 -9.57 -6.14
C PRO A 633 32.20 -9.36 -4.63
N LEU A 634 32.15 -8.09 -4.19
CA LEU A 634 31.99 -7.80 -2.77
C LEU A 634 30.79 -8.64 -2.29
N PRO A 635 30.99 -9.53 -1.29
CA PRO A 635 29.90 -10.34 -0.78
C PRO A 635 28.74 -9.37 -0.47
N PRO A 636 27.48 -9.75 -0.77
CA PRO A 636 26.35 -8.91 -0.42
C PRO A 636 26.55 -8.47 1.02
N ARG A 637 26.66 -7.17 1.29
CA ARG A 637 26.77 -6.69 2.67
C ARG A 637 25.54 -7.27 3.36
N PRO A 638 25.69 -8.17 4.34
CA PRO A 638 24.55 -8.66 5.07
C PRO A 638 23.84 -7.41 5.60
N PRO A 639 22.51 -7.30 5.42
CA PRO A 639 21.80 -6.11 5.85
C PRO A 639 22.15 -5.85 7.31
N GLN A 640 22.50 -4.59 7.63
CA GLN A 640 22.96 -4.24 8.99
C GLN A 640 21.97 -4.79 10.01
N ARG A 641 22.50 -5.58 10.96
CA ARG A 641 21.71 -6.16 12.03
C ARG A 641 21.14 -5.01 12.85
N ASN A 642 19.81 -4.93 12.97
CA ASN A 642 19.20 -3.93 13.82
C ASN A 642 19.57 -4.24 15.29
N GLU A 643 20.38 -3.38 15.92
CA GLU A 643 20.88 -3.59 17.28
C GLU A 643 19.76 -3.67 18.32
N ALA A 644 18.59 -3.09 18.03
CA ALA A 644 17.40 -3.20 18.87
C ALA A 644 16.82 -4.64 18.92
N CYS A 645 17.30 -5.57 18.09
CA CYS A 645 16.78 -6.94 18.00
C CYS A 645 17.66 -7.99 18.71
N ARG A 646 18.43 -7.62 19.75
CA ARG A 646 19.31 -8.57 20.47
C ARG A 646 18.57 -9.72 21.17
N ASP A 647 17.30 -9.54 21.52
CA ASP A 647 16.45 -10.61 22.05
C ASP A 647 15.20 -10.78 21.17
N ALA A 648 15.40 -11.49 20.06
CA ALA A 648 14.47 -11.53 18.96
C ALA A 648 13.17 -12.28 19.26
N CYS A 649 12.96 -12.85 20.45
CA CYS A 649 11.63 -13.10 21.01
C CYS A 649 11.73 -13.58 22.47
N PRO A 650 11.08 -12.90 23.45
CA PRO A 650 11.15 -13.27 24.86
C PRO A 650 10.60 -14.68 25.10
N SER A 651 11.08 -15.38 26.13
CA SER A 651 10.69 -16.77 26.45
C SER A 651 9.18 -17.00 26.60
N SER A 652 8.42 -15.95 26.87
CA SER A 652 6.94 -15.95 26.94
C SER A 652 6.25 -16.03 25.57
N ALA A 653 6.94 -15.74 24.47
CA ALA A 653 6.45 -15.82 23.09
C ALA A 653 6.88 -17.12 22.36
N ARG A 654 7.50 -18.06 23.09
CA ARG A 654 7.93 -19.37 22.58
C ARG A 654 6.73 -20.29 22.34
N GLY A 655 6.70 -20.93 21.18
CA GLY A 655 5.70 -21.96 20.86
C GLY A 655 5.91 -23.22 21.70
N SER A 656 5.03 -24.22 21.57
CA SER A 656 5.32 -25.53 22.19
C SER A 656 6.63 -26.10 21.62
N PRO A 657 7.41 -26.90 22.38
CA PRO A 657 8.66 -27.48 21.90
C PRO A 657 8.50 -28.23 20.56
N ALA A 658 7.34 -28.86 20.35
CA ALA A 658 6.98 -29.50 19.08
C ALA A 658 6.82 -28.50 17.93
N LEU A 659 6.20 -27.32 18.14
CA LEU A 659 6.11 -26.27 17.12
C LEU A 659 7.49 -25.65 16.81
N GLU A 660 8.34 -25.50 17.82
CA GLU A 660 9.73 -25.00 17.67
C GLU A 660 10.64 -25.99 16.94
N GLU A 661 10.40 -27.29 17.11
CA GLU A 661 11.09 -28.38 16.41
C GLU A 661 10.58 -28.56 14.97
N MET A 662 9.27 -28.42 14.73
CA MET A 662 8.63 -28.56 13.42
C MET A 662 8.81 -27.35 12.49
N THR A 663 8.93 -26.13 13.03
CA THR A 663 8.99 -24.89 12.22
C THR A 663 10.34 -24.18 12.26
N GLY A 664 11.18 -24.46 13.27
CA GLY A 664 12.41 -23.71 13.55
C GLY A 664 12.16 -22.27 14.05
N VAL A 665 10.90 -21.85 14.16
CA VAL A 665 10.49 -20.52 14.63
C VAL A 665 10.57 -20.52 16.15
N ALA A 666 11.35 -19.58 16.72
CA ALA A 666 11.64 -19.36 18.15
C ALA A 666 12.96 -19.93 18.75
N LYS A 667 13.87 -20.53 17.95
CA LYS A 667 15.29 -20.74 18.37
C LYS A 667 16.14 -19.45 18.34
N GLY A 668 15.57 -18.31 18.74
CA GLY A 668 16.25 -17.00 18.76
C GLY A 668 16.55 -16.40 17.38
N VAL A 669 16.01 -16.97 16.31
CA VAL A 669 16.20 -16.52 14.93
C VAL A 669 14.83 -16.29 14.32
N PHE A 670 14.29 -15.08 14.46
CA PHE A 670 13.22 -14.59 13.58
C PHE A 670 13.80 -14.14 12.25
N GLU A 671 14.54 -15.04 11.63
CA GLU A 671 14.84 -15.04 10.21
C GLU A 671 14.34 -16.40 9.74
N CYS A 672 13.54 -16.46 8.68
CA CYS A 672 13.26 -17.73 8.02
C CYS A 672 14.57 -18.25 7.40
N VAL A 673 15.48 -18.80 8.20
CA VAL A 673 16.70 -19.45 7.71
C VAL A 673 16.42 -20.95 7.68
N PHE A 674 15.91 -21.43 6.55
CA PHE A 674 16.03 -22.85 6.24
C PHE A 674 17.51 -23.16 6.02
N ARG A 675 18.08 -23.97 6.91
CA ARG A 675 19.41 -24.57 6.75
C ARG A 675 19.24 -26.02 6.33
N ASN A 676 20.06 -26.47 5.39
CA ASN A 676 20.10 -27.90 5.06
C ASN A 676 20.73 -28.71 6.21
N GLU A 677 20.75 -30.04 6.07
CA GLU A 677 21.41 -30.95 7.03
C GLU A 677 22.90 -30.63 7.27
N GLN A 678 23.54 -29.91 6.34
CA GLN A 678 24.94 -29.47 6.40
C GLN A 678 25.12 -28.07 7.03
N ARG A 679 24.06 -27.49 7.62
CA ARG A 679 24.03 -26.16 8.28
C ARG A 679 24.33 -24.96 7.37
N GLN A 680 24.25 -25.11 6.05
CA GLN A 680 24.41 -23.99 5.11
C GLN A 680 23.07 -23.23 4.97
N SER A 681 23.10 -21.90 5.10
CA SER A 681 21.91 -21.06 4.97
C SER A 681 21.52 -20.93 3.50
N THR A 682 20.23 -21.09 3.18
CA THR A 682 19.73 -20.79 1.83
C THR A 682 19.28 -19.34 1.63
N TYR A 683 19.06 -18.58 2.72
CA TYR A 683 18.68 -17.15 2.70
C TYR A 683 19.09 -16.46 4.02
N GLU A 684 19.56 -15.21 4.00
CA GLU A 684 19.73 -14.33 5.19
C GLU A 684 18.87 -13.07 5.03
N PHE A 685 17.97 -12.83 5.99
CA PHE A 685 17.26 -11.55 6.16
C PHE A 685 17.88 -10.81 7.36
N SER A 686 17.76 -9.49 7.45
CA SER A 686 17.84 -8.77 8.75
C SER A 686 16.41 -8.39 9.12
N PRO A 687 15.81 -8.96 10.18
CA PRO A 687 14.44 -8.68 10.55
C PRO A 687 14.32 -7.33 11.25
N SER A 688 13.23 -6.60 10.95
CA SER A 688 12.63 -5.70 11.93
C SER A 688 12.19 -6.53 13.13
N CYS A 689 12.61 -6.17 14.34
CA CYS A 689 12.52 -7.00 15.56
C CYS A 689 11.17 -7.71 15.76
N CYS A 690 11.20 -8.94 16.30
CA CYS A 690 10.14 -9.95 16.38
C CYS A 690 8.72 -9.49 16.01
N PRO A 691 8.17 -9.86 14.84
CA PRO A 691 6.75 -9.63 14.57
C PRO A 691 5.81 -10.45 15.49
N LEU A 692 6.34 -11.38 16.30
CA LEU A 692 5.55 -12.18 17.25
C LEU A 692 5.47 -11.63 18.67
N ALA A 693 6.21 -10.57 19.02
CA ALA A 693 6.17 -10.02 20.39
C ALA A 693 4.73 -9.63 20.83
N ASN A 694 3.86 -9.33 19.86
CA ASN A 694 2.48 -8.87 20.09
C ASN A 694 1.42 -9.93 19.70
N MET A 695 1.81 -11.18 19.39
CA MET A 695 0.84 -12.24 19.12
C MET A 695 0.22 -12.77 20.41
N LYS A 696 -1.05 -12.44 20.69
CA LYS A 696 -1.83 -13.13 21.72
C LYS A 696 -2.39 -14.45 21.18
N LEU A 697 -2.23 -15.52 21.96
CA LEU A 697 -2.87 -16.82 21.74
C LEU A 697 -4.40 -16.64 21.81
N MET A 698 -5.10 -16.81 20.70
CA MET A 698 -6.56 -16.79 20.67
C MET A 698 -7.10 -18.21 20.80
N VAL A 699 -8.00 -18.43 21.75
CA VAL A 699 -8.76 -19.68 21.90
C VAL A 699 -9.83 -19.71 20.82
N THR A 700 -9.89 -20.77 20.02
CA THR A 700 -10.96 -20.98 19.03
C THR A 700 -12.31 -21.27 19.72
N ALA A 701 -13.41 -20.98 19.03
CA ALA A 701 -14.79 -21.07 19.57
C ALA A 701 -15.22 -22.48 20.04
N ASP A 702 -14.46 -23.52 19.68
CA ASP A 702 -14.65 -24.90 20.12
C ASP A 702 -13.90 -25.24 21.43
N GLY A 703 -13.28 -24.25 22.10
CA GLY A 703 -12.65 -24.41 23.40
C GLY A 703 -11.38 -25.27 23.42
N GLY A 704 -10.90 -25.73 22.26
CA GLY A 704 -9.87 -26.76 22.17
C GLY A 704 -8.47 -26.29 21.79
N ILE A 705 -8.30 -25.18 21.07
CA ILE A 705 -6.97 -24.81 20.53
C ILE A 705 -6.70 -23.32 20.68
N LYS A 706 -5.61 -23.00 21.39
CA LYS A 706 -4.96 -21.69 21.39
C LYS A 706 -4.12 -21.57 20.12
N ARG A 707 -4.58 -20.79 19.13
CA ARG A 707 -3.79 -20.50 17.92
C ARG A 707 -3.12 -19.13 18.06
N PRO A 708 -1.81 -18.99 17.84
CA PRO A 708 -1.19 -17.67 17.71
C PRO A 708 -1.72 -17.01 16.43
N ARG A 709 -2.39 -15.86 16.58
CA ARG A 709 -2.77 -14.99 15.46
C ARG A 709 -2.02 -13.67 15.59
N CYS A 710 -1.67 -13.05 14.47
CA CYS A 710 -1.23 -11.66 14.45
C CYS A 710 -2.30 -10.78 15.11
N VAL A 711 -2.00 -10.20 16.28
CA VAL A 711 -2.78 -9.09 16.83
C VAL A 711 -1.91 -7.85 16.68
N VAL A 712 -2.43 -6.83 16.01
CA VAL A 712 -1.77 -5.53 15.94
C VAL A 712 -2.10 -4.82 17.26
N GLU A 713 -1.12 -4.67 18.15
CA GLU A 713 -1.26 -3.80 19.32
C GLU A 713 -1.28 -2.34 18.87
N ASN A 714 -2.20 -1.57 19.44
CA ASN A 714 -2.37 -0.14 19.18
C ASN A 714 -1.03 0.60 19.38
N ALA A 715 -0.57 1.28 18.34
CA ALA A 715 0.50 2.28 18.39
C ALA A 715 -0.11 3.69 18.37
#